data_AF-U3TTC8-F1
#
_entry.id   AF-U3TTC8-F1
#
_cell.length_a   1.000
_cell.length_b   1.000
_cell.length_c   1.000
_cell.angle_alpha   90.00
_cell.angle_beta   90.00
_cell.angle_gamma   90.00
#
_symmetry.space_group_name_H-M   'P 1'
#
loop_
_entity.id
_entity.type
_entity.pdbx_description
1 polymer ?
#
loop_
_entity_poly.entity_id
_entity_poly.type
_entity_poly.pdbx_seq_one_letter_code
_entity_poly.pdbx_strand_id
1 'polypeptide(L)'
;MQGSSLQLRGNTLNNSGIALGSKGLDVALQQTLDNAGSLLSDSAATRQSRELNNSGKLLSGEQLSLTGSQLRNQGQVQVQGDTLAIQADSVSNSGNLIGLKSLVLQLQQDLTDAQSGRLLTQGALNVNAQRINQQGSWQANSIDARASQIDVNGSIQSAARTSLTATGNLHTLAQGNIVSSGLAAIQAASLNNEGKWSAKNLQLQENSLLNQGSATATDELTANLSGQLQQLKGGALLSAGTSTLKAASIDNAGDIEAKNLVINSGNLTNRGQLYAQQNLNGNVEQAIANQGGVLRSQGALQLNAQSLLNQGQIQGDGITPITLSDSLNNPGRLLTGGPLTLSAPTVLNSGRVQAQGLAYSGNNLVNSGTFTGLGDSLVNASQMTNQGQLQGDNLQVRGGVLHNSGSVFASRALALTLQNADNQATGKLYSAGDLTLNTPVLNAAGSLLALGNMTLQLGSGVTQSGTLAAGKALNFSTQGDLTVLGTLQGNSLQLSSNNFINNGQLRSGSGALNVDVSNMTLNDSGSVQAGGDMRLTSRGQLVNYGFVGTAGNLLMMAGSRIENSALLYAGNNMQLLASSIQNNRGDILANNNLWLQRDAAGNASDGVINTSGNIETSLGDITIRTGHLLNQREGISHSISYQAATDAPAGLGQATIKMKLGQLNDDEIGIYKGTEHEVIGGSRGNGNGGIITVPFTSLAPKIDAASRQFLVGSTVISAYSNSGAGRIAANRNLIVSADSLDNNASNLLAGQDINLSGTNLNNQSWQNSIEKQYLLYKYTGVTGSDNTSPTVISDFRNGQYHSVTYRDGLGSEVVYTLQGAPVYETSQTGEGLRAVIQAGGNVSARVTNNLSNTDTVANAGSMVHAISKPGIVGTAPLQSVGGVQNQQLAAGQTIAVGSPQWNDALTGALQQIGNQGAALTDYPLPAGNNGLFVASKDPASPYLITTNPQLAEVGKTDGSLFDGLNAFLRNPTSGAVQQSTQAVTQPALSSSPRVETAAIYTDKDKFLGSAYLLNRLQLTPDKDYKFLGDAAFDTRYVSNAILSQTGHRYVGGTGSDLQQMQYLMDSAARQQAGLGLQLGVSLSPEQVAALTTSIVWWEKPRLMVKPCWHRNSIWR
;
A
#
# COMPACT_ATOMS: atom_id res chain seq x y z
N MET A 1 -108.69 -0.78 40.63
CA MET A 1 -109.22 -2.16 40.58
C MET A 1 -108.30 -3.06 41.39
N GLN A 2 -108.84 -4.00 42.16
CA GLN A 2 -108.05 -4.98 42.90
C GLN A 2 -108.79 -6.33 42.89
N GLY A 3 -108.07 -7.42 42.71
CA GLY A 3 -108.62 -8.77 42.73
C GLY A 3 -107.54 -9.83 42.98
N SER A 4 -107.94 -11.08 43.13
CA SER A 4 -107.01 -12.21 43.22
C SER A 4 -106.42 -12.54 41.85
N SER A 5 -107.26 -12.81 40.86
CA SER A 5 -106.88 -12.82 39.44
C SER A 5 -107.70 -11.75 38.72
N LEU A 6 -107.04 -10.86 37.98
CA LEU A 6 -107.69 -9.79 37.24
C LEU A 6 -107.44 -9.97 35.74
N GLN A 7 -108.50 -10.18 34.97
CA GLN A 7 -108.45 -10.31 33.51
C GLN A 7 -109.12 -9.11 32.85
N LEU A 8 -108.39 -8.41 31.98
CA LEU A 8 -108.87 -7.24 31.24
C LEU A 8 -108.83 -7.54 29.73
N ARG A 9 -110.00 -7.58 29.08
CA ARG A 9 -110.14 -7.90 27.64
C ARG A 9 -110.94 -6.83 26.92
N GLY A 10 -110.57 -6.49 25.69
CA GLY A 10 -111.26 -5.47 24.88
C GLY A 10 -110.44 -5.01 23.67
N ASN A 11 -110.70 -3.79 23.19
CA ASN A 11 -109.93 -3.20 22.10
C ASN A 11 -108.80 -2.31 22.64
N THR A 12 -109.14 -1.38 23.54
CA THR A 12 -108.21 -0.39 24.09
C THR A 12 -108.40 -0.26 25.60
N LEU A 13 -107.31 -0.04 26.35
CA LEU A 13 -107.33 0.23 27.79
C LEU A 13 -106.49 1.47 28.10
N ASN A 14 -107.15 2.51 28.58
CA ASN A 14 -106.52 3.74 29.06
C ASN A 14 -106.48 3.67 30.59
N ASN A 15 -105.33 3.33 31.17
CA ASN A 15 -105.17 3.28 32.63
C ASN A 15 -104.42 4.50 33.16
N SER A 16 -105.11 5.33 33.94
CA SER A 16 -104.53 6.40 34.76
C SER A 16 -104.54 6.09 36.27
N GLY A 17 -105.16 4.97 36.68
CA GLY A 17 -105.30 4.56 38.07
C GLY A 17 -104.43 3.37 38.45
N ILE A 18 -104.82 2.66 39.52
CA ILE A 18 -104.14 1.43 39.98
C ILE A 18 -105.00 0.21 39.64
N ALA A 19 -104.41 -0.80 39.01
CA ALA A 19 -104.93 -2.17 38.93
C ALA A 19 -103.93 -3.14 39.57
N LEU A 20 -104.42 -4.05 40.43
CA LEU A 20 -103.61 -5.03 41.16
C LEU A 20 -104.26 -6.42 41.12
N GLY A 21 -103.50 -7.45 40.74
CA GLY A 21 -103.90 -8.86 40.79
C GLY A 21 -102.96 -9.68 41.69
N SER A 22 -103.41 -10.10 42.88
CA SER A 22 -102.54 -10.73 43.88
C SER A 22 -102.16 -12.20 43.63
N LYS A 23 -102.63 -12.78 42.51
CA LYS A 23 -102.25 -14.08 41.94
C LYS A 23 -102.19 -14.04 40.41
N GLY A 24 -102.13 -12.84 39.81
CA GLY A 24 -102.04 -12.68 38.35
C GLY A 24 -102.88 -11.50 37.81
N LEU A 25 -102.31 -10.81 36.81
CA LEU A 25 -102.96 -9.76 36.03
C LEU A 25 -102.74 -10.04 34.53
N ASP A 26 -103.78 -10.47 33.83
CA ASP A 26 -103.76 -10.68 32.39
C ASP A 26 -104.50 -9.57 31.65
N VAL A 27 -103.87 -9.02 30.62
CA VAL A 27 -104.42 -7.96 29.77
C VAL A 27 -104.34 -8.44 28.31
N ALA A 28 -105.46 -8.50 27.60
CA ALA A 28 -105.50 -8.93 26.20
C ALA A 28 -106.39 -8.01 25.36
N LEU A 29 -105.75 -7.19 24.50
CA LEU A 29 -106.35 -6.06 23.81
C LEU A 29 -106.08 -6.12 22.31
N GLN A 30 -107.08 -5.80 21.48
CA GLN A 30 -106.93 -5.82 20.02
C GLN A 30 -106.13 -4.63 19.45
N GLN A 31 -106.08 -3.51 20.18
CA GLN A 31 -105.45 -2.26 19.76
C GLN A 31 -104.46 -1.77 20.83
N THR A 32 -104.84 -0.85 21.72
CA THR A 32 -103.84 -0.06 22.46
C THR A 32 -103.93 -0.25 23.98
N LEU A 33 -102.78 -0.40 24.63
CA LEU A 33 -102.62 -0.27 26.08
C LEU A 33 -101.89 1.04 26.39
N ASP A 34 -102.65 2.07 26.77
CA ASP A 34 -102.12 3.37 27.20
C ASP A 34 -102.09 3.40 28.74
N ASN A 35 -100.92 3.15 29.33
CA ASN A 35 -100.74 3.12 30.78
C ASN A 35 -99.95 4.33 31.29
N ALA A 36 -100.66 5.29 31.88
CA ALA A 36 -100.09 6.36 32.71
C ALA A 36 -100.13 6.02 34.22
N GLY A 37 -100.98 5.06 34.61
CA GLY A 37 -101.16 4.60 35.99
C GLY A 37 -100.23 3.44 36.39
N SER A 38 -100.67 2.62 37.34
CA SER A 38 -99.94 1.43 37.80
C SER A 38 -100.72 0.15 37.51
N LEU A 39 -100.08 -0.81 36.82
CA LEU A 39 -100.63 -2.14 36.54
C LEU A 39 -99.72 -3.20 37.18
N LEU A 40 -100.19 -3.80 38.27
CA LEU A 40 -99.39 -4.55 39.26
C LEU A 40 -99.88 -6.01 39.37
N SER A 41 -98.95 -6.93 39.66
CA SER A 41 -99.25 -8.35 39.92
C SER A 41 -98.25 -8.92 40.92
N ASP A 42 -98.70 -9.73 41.87
CA ASP A 42 -97.79 -10.39 42.84
C ASP A 42 -97.20 -11.69 42.27
N SER A 43 -97.92 -12.35 41.36
CA SER A 43 -97.45 -13.49 40.54
C SER A 43 -97.32 -13.10 39.05
N ALA A 44 -97.10 -14.08 38.17
CA ALA A 44 -96.91 -13.87 36.74
C ALA A 44 -98.07 -13.09 36.08
N ALA A 45 -97.75 -12.35 35.00
CA ALA A 45 -98.68 -11.46 34.31
C ALA A 45 -98.42 -11.41 32.80
N THR A 46 -99.45 -11.62 31.98
CA THR A 46 -99.37 -11.54 30.51
C THR A 46 -100.06 -10.28 30.00
N ARG A 47 -99.44 -9.52 29.10
CA ARG A 47 -100.01 -8.29 28.54
C ARG A 47 -99.85 -8.26 27.02
N GLN A 48 -100.94 -8.47 26.31
CA GLN A 48 -101.01 -8.49 24.87
C GLN A 48 -101.78 -7.26 24.36
N SER A 49 -101.16 -6.45 23.50
CA SER A 49 -101.80 -5.35 22.77
C SER A 49 -101.03 -5.03 21.48
N ARG A 50 -101.69 -4.54 20.43
CA ARG A 50 -101.00 -4.15 19.19
C ARG A 50 -100.00 -3.02 19.46
N GLU A 51 -100.42 -1.99 20.20
CA GLU A 51 -99.55 -0.95 20.72
C GLU A 51 -99.59 -0.92 22.25
N LEU A 52 -98.42 -0.69 22.87
CA LEU A 52 -98.28 -0.57 24.32
C LEU A 52 -97.48 0.71 24.62
N ASN A 53 -98.16 1.76 25.08
CA ASN A 53 -97.55 3.01 25.50
C ASN A 53 -97.56 3.08 27.03
N ASN A 54 -96.38 2.93 27.66
CA ASN A 54 -96.24 3.05 29.11
C ASN A 54 -95.54 4.35 29.49
N SER A 55 -96.28 5.27 30.13
CA SER A 55 -95.75 6.42 30.88
C SER A 55 -95.83 6.22 32.41
N GLY A 56 -96.53 5.17 32.87
CA GLY A 56 -96.66 4.78 34.27
C GLY A 56 -95.80 3.57 34.68
N LYS A 57 -96.38 2.68 35.49
CA LYS A 57 -95.71 1.46 36.02
C LYS A 57 -96.34 0.17 35.51
N LEU A 58 -95.49 -0.81 35.17
CA LEU A 58 -95.90 -2.20 34.87
C LEU A 58 -95.07 -3.15 35.74
N LEU A 59 -95.67 -3.79 36.76
CA LEU A 59 -94.94 -4.69 37.68
C LEU A 59 -95.54 -6.10 37.74
N SER A 60 -94.67 -7.10 37.90
CA SER A 60 -94.95 -8.47 38.33
C SER A 60 -93.92 -8.92 39.39
N GLY A 61 -94.34 -9.71 40.38
CA GLY A 61 -93.43 -10.40 41.32
C GLY A 61 -92.77 -11.67 40.75
N GLU A 62 -93.23 -12.15 39.59
CA GLU A 62 -92.69 -13.32 38.88
C GLU A 62 -92.42 -12.92 37.40
N GLN A 63 -92.88 -13.70 36.42
CA GLN A 63 -92.70 -13.38 35.00
C GLN A 63 -93.67 -12.27 34.53
N LEU A 64 -93.14 -11.22 33.92
CA LEU A 64 -93.90 -10.24 33.15
C LEU A 64 -93.68 -10.51 31.65
N SER A 65 -94.74 -10.90 30.94
CA SER A 65 -94.71 -11.17 29.49
C SER A 65 -95.47 -10.06 28.75
N LEU A 66 -94.80 -9.36 27.84
CA LEU A 66 -95.37 -8.28 27.03
C LEU A 66 -95.32 -8.67 25.54
N THR A 67 -96.47 -8.67 24.86
CA THR A 67 -96.59 -9.11 23.46
C THR A 67 -97.33 -8.09 22.61
N GLY A 68 -96.78 -7.69 21.45
CA GLY A 68 -97.44 -6.71 20.60
C GLY A 68 -96.76 -6.46 19.25
N SER A 69 -97.10 -5.32 18.62
CA SER A 69 -96.36 -4.80 17.46
C SER A 69 -95.40 -3.68 17.87
N GLN A 70 -95.85 -2.70 18.65
CA GLN A 70 -95.00 -1.57 19.07
C GLN A 70 -95.08 -1.36 20.59
N LEU A 71 -93.94 -1.33 21.26
CA LEU A 71 -93.85 -1.01 22.68
C LEU A 71 -93.05 0.29 22.88
N ARG A 72 -93.68 1.29 23.52
CA ARG A 72 -93.07 2.57 23.90
C ARG A 72 -93.04 2.68 25.42
N ASN A 73 -91.86 2.60 26.03
CA ASN A 73 -91.69 2.79 27.47
C ASN A 73 -91.05 4.14 27.78
N GLN A 74 -91.87 5.11 28.15
CA GLN A 74 -91.50 6.48 28.49
C GLN A 74 -91.62 6.76 30.00
N GLY A 75 -92.13 5.81 30.77
CA GLY A 75 -92.39 5.96 32.21
C GLY A 75 -91.12 5.89 33.04
N GLN A 76 -90.92 6.89 33.91
CA GLN A 76 -89.76 6.93 34.81
C GLN A 76 -89.78 5.83 35.88
N VAL A 77 -90.93 5.18 36.15
CA VAL A 77 -91.13 4.36 37.35
C VAL A 77 -91.49 2.89 37.06
N GLN A 78 -90.69 2.28 36.20
CA GLN A 78 -90.47 0.82 36.04
C GLN A 78 -91.50 0.03 35.20
N VAL A 79 -90.98 -0.66 34.19
CA VAL A 79 -91.48 -1.96 33.74
C VAL A 79 -90.59 -3.02 34.39
N GLN A 80 -91.14 -3.88 35.25
CA GLN A 80 -90.35 -4.83 36.05
C GLN A 80 -91.02 -6.19 36.21
N GLY A 81 -90.21 -7.25 36.08
CA GLY A 81 -90.53 -8.61 36.51
C GLY A 81 -89.31 -9.29 37.13
N ASP A 82 -89.51 -10.45 37.74
CA ASP A 82 -88.45 -11.38 38.13
C ASP A 82 -87.78 -11.96 36.87
N THR A 83 -88.59 -12.25 35.85
CA THR A 83 -88.19 -12.33 34.43
C THR A 83 -89.08 -11.39 33.62
N LEU A 84 -88.49 -10.47 32.86
CA LEU A 84 -89.21 -9.61 31.92
C LEU A 84 -88.96 -10.08 30.49
N ALA A 85 -90.01 -10.55 29.82
CA ALA A 85 -89.98 -11.02 28.43
C ALA A 85 -90.82 -10.10 27.54
N ILE A 86 -90.26 -9.66 26.42
CA ILE A 86 -90.89 -8.76 25.46
C ILE A 86 -90.80 -9.38 24.06
N GLN A 87 -91.94 -9.65 23.44
CA GLN A 87 -92.07 -10.10 22.05
C GLN A 87 -92.80 -9.01 21.26
N ALA A 88 -92.11 -8.31 20.35
CA ALA A 88 -92.71 -7.20 19.60
C ALA A 88 -92.17 -7.10 18.16
N ASP A 89 -92.70 -6.16 17.37
CA ASP A 89 -91.99 -5.74 16.16
C ASP A 89 -90.90 -4.74 16.54
N SER A 90 -91.24 -3.67 17.26
CA SER A 90 -90.25 -2.70 17.78
C SER A 90 -90.40 -2.40 19.28
N VAL A 91 -89.30 -1.94 19.88
CA VAL A 91 -89.26 -1.34 21.22
C VAL A 91 -88.57 0.02 21.16
N SER A 92 -89.26 1.05 21.67
CA SER A 92 -88.68 2.35 21.99
C SER A 92 -88.68 2.54 23.50
N ASN A 93 -87.49 2.66 24.10
CA ASN A 93 -87.33 2.85 25.54
C ASN A 93 -86.66 4.20 25.84
N SER A 94 -87.26 4.98 26.74
CA SER A 94 -86.65 6.14 27.39
C SER A 94 -86.84 6.11 28.91
N GLY A 95 -87.45 5.05 29.45
CA GLY A 95 -87.60 4.76 30.86
C GLY A 95 -86.82 3.51 31.31
N ASN A 96 -87.30 2.85 32.36
CA ASN A 96 -86.63 1.67 32.94
C ASN A 96 -87.33 0.36 32.50
N LEU A 97 -86.58 -0.56 31.89
CA LEU A 97 -86.93 -1.98 31.70
C LEU A 97 -86.07 -2.83 32.66
N ILE A 98 -86.70 -3.60 33.54
CA ILE A 98 -86.00 -4.34 34.60
C ILE A 98 -86.45 -5.81 34.61
N GLY A 99 -85.50 -6.73 34.52
CA GLY A 99 -85.75 -8.16 34.75
C GLY A 99 -84.81 -8.66 35.83
N LEU A 100 -85.28 -8.91 37.06
CA LEU A 100 -84.38 -9.15 38.20
C LEU A 100 -83.40 -10.30 37.94
N LYS A 101 -83.89 -11.44 37.45
CA LYS A 101 -83.10 -12.63 37.08
C LYS A 101 -82.83 -12.72 35.57
N SER A 102 -83.75 -12.24 34.73
CA SER A 102 -83.49 -12.14 33.28
C SER A 102 -84.38 -11.10 32.60
N LEU A 103 -83.82 -10.45 31.57
CA LEU A 103 -84.48 -9.52 30.67
C LEU A 103 -84.32 -10.04 29.22
N VAL A 104 -85.42 -10.25 28.51
CA VAL A 104 -85.44 -10.83 27.16
C VAL A 104 -86.25 -9.94 26.22
N LEU A 105 -85.62 -9.44 25.15
CA LEU A 105 -86.26 -8.71 24.06
C LEU A 105 -86.12 -9.51 22.76
N GLN A 106 -87.24 -9.85 22.14
CA GLN A 106 -87.35 -10.71 20.97
C GLN A 106 -88.16 -9.93 19.91
N LEU A 107 -87.46 -9.28 18.99
CA LEU A 107 -88.03 -8.23 18.12
C LEU A 107 -87.94 -8.60 16.64
N GLN A 108 -89.01 -8.34 15.89
CA GLN A 108 -89.03 -8.53 14.42
C GLN A 108 -88.36 -7.37 13.65
N GLN A 109 -88.25 -6.20 14.28
CA GLN A 109 -87.65 -4.96 13.78
C GLN A 109 -86.73 -4.39 14.88
N ASP A 110 -86.89 -3.12 15.28
CA ASP A 110 -85.83 -2.36 15.92
C ASP A 110 -85.97 -2.16 17.43
N LEU A 111 -84.82 -2.11 18.13
CA LEU A 111 -84.70 -1.59 19.48
C LEU A 111 -84.01 -0.23 19.48
N THR A 112 -84.70 0.80 19.96
CA THR A 112 -84.11 2.10 20.30
C THR A 112 -84.19 2.35 21.80
N ASP A 113 -83.05 2.30 22.48
CA ASP A 113 -82.90 2.77 23.87
C ASP A 113 -82.34 4.19 23.84
N ALA A 114 -83.20 5.18 24.05
CA ALA A 114 -82.84 6.60 24.04
C ALA A 114 -81.94 6.97 25.23
N GLN A 115 -81.35 8.17 25.22
CA GLN A 115 -80.33 8.60 26.19
C GLN A 115 -80.73 8.48 27.69
N SER A 116 -82.02 8.56 28.02
CA SER A 116 -82.53 8.36 29.40
C SER A 116 -82.93 6.92 29.72
N GLY A 117 -82.99 6.05 28.71
CA GLY A 117 -83.42 4.67 28.81
C GLY A 117 -82.43 3.78 29.56
N ARG A 118 -82.95 2.73 30.21
CA ARG A 118 -82.17 1.74 30.95
C ARG A 118 -82.73 0.33 30.80
N LEU A 119 -81.86 -0.64 30.50
CA LEU A 119 -82.16 -2.07 30.51
C LEU A 119 -81.32 -2.74 31.61
N LEU A 120 -81.96 -3.22 32.67
CA LEU A 120 -81.30 -3.62 33.92
C LEU A 120 -81.66 -5.05 34.33
N THR A 121 -80.66 -5.86 34.71
CA THR A 121 -80.84 -7.20 35.27
C THR A 121 -79.69 -7.60 36.20
N GLN A 122 -79.92 -8.51 37.15
CA GLN A 122 -78.83 -9.15 37.91
C GLN A 122 -78.36 -10.45 37.25
N GLY A 123 -79.02 -10.90 36.18
CA GLY A 123 -78.68 -12.11 35.43
C GLY A 123 -78.43 -11.82 33.95
N ALA A 124 -79.21 -12.45 33.07
CA ALA A 124 -79.00 -12.42 31.63
C ALA A 124 -79.92 -11.43 30.89
N LEU A 125 -79.32 -10.50 30.15
CA LEU A 125 -79.96 -9.63 29.16
C LEU A 125 -79.79 -10.24 27.77
N ASN A 126 -80.88 -10.73 27.17
CA ASN A 126 -80.91 -11.25 25.81
C ASN A 126 -81.66 -10.27 24.91
N VAL A 127 -81.07 -9.88 23.77
CA VAL A 127 -81.72 -9.02 22.78
C VAL A 127 -81.57 -9.61 21.38
N ASN A 128 -82.67 -9.72 20.65
CA ASN A 128 -82.70 -10.06 19.23
C ASN A 128 -83.56 -9.01 18.48
N ALA A 129 -83.04 -8.44 17.40
CA ALA A 129 -83.67 -7.35 16.62
C ALA A 129 -83.12 -7.32 15.18
N GLN A 130 -83.67 -6.46 14.31
CA GLN A 130 -83.03 -6.10 13.03
C GLN A 130 -82.00 -4.98 13.22
N ARG A 131 -82.40 -3.87 13.84
CA ARG A 131 -81.48 -2.82 14.29
C ARG A 131 -81.49 -2.65 15.80
N ILE A 132 -80.31 -2.36 16.32
CA ILE A 132 -80.07 -1.94 17.69
C ILE A 132 -79.49 -0.52 17.66
N ASN A 133 -80.08 0.39 18.44
CA ASN A 133 -79.60 1.75 18.68
C ASN A 133 -79.59 2.02 20.19
N GLN A 134 -78.41 1.89 20.82
CA GLN A 134 -78.25 2.02 22.28
C GLN A 134 -77.59 3.35 22.64
N GLN A 135 -78.39 4.27 23.19
CA GLN A 135 -77.98 5.58 23.69
C GLN A 135 -78.11 5.67 25.21
N GLY A 136 -78.91 4.79 25.83
CA GLY A 136 -79.13 4.70 27.27
C GLY A 136 -78.06 3.89 28.02
N SER A 137 -78.47 3.16 29.06
CA SER A 137 -77.58 2.34 29.90
C SER A 137 -78.08 0.91 30.09
N TRP A 138 -77.27 -0.05 29.64
CA TRP A 138 -77.47 -1.48 29.84
C TRP A 138 -76.58 -2.00 30.96
N GLN A 139 -77.16 -2.72 31.93
CA GLN A 139 -76.43 -3.32 33.05
C GLN A 139 -76.94 -4.74 33.32
N ALA A 140 -76.04 -5.72 33.27
CA ALA A 140 -76.36 -7.13 33.48
C ALA A 140 -75.21 -7.92 34.13
N ASN A 141 -75.45 -9.16 34.54
CA ASN A 141 -74.34 -10.11 34.74
C ASN A 141 -73.80 -10.58 33.37
N SER A 142 -74.71 -10.95 32.46
CA SER A 142 -74.38 -11.32 31.08
C SER A 142 -75.28 -10.60 30.07
N ILE A 143 -74.72 -10.15 28.96
CA ILE A 143 -75.43 -9.53 27.82
C ILE A 143 -75.14 -10.36 26.57
N ASP A 144 -76.18 -10.82 25.87
CA ASP A 144 -76.06 -11.45 24.55
C ASP A 144 -77.06 -10.75 23.59
N ALA A 145 -76.54 -9.89 22.71
CA ALA A 145 -77.33 -9.10 21.76
C ALA A 145 -77.01 -9.46 20.31
N ARG A 146 -78.06 -9.63 19.49
CA ARG A 146 -77.98 -10.02 18.08
C ARG A 146 -78.81 -9.08 17.20
N ALA A 147 -78.22 -8.62 16.10
CA ALA A 147 -78.92 -7.79 15.11
C ALA A 147 -78.28 -7.87 13.71
N SER A 148 -78.84 -7.13 12.75
CA SER A 148 -78.16 -6.82 11.48
C SER A 148 -77.21 -5.62 11.61
N GLN A 149 -77.60 -4.62 12.41
CA GLN A 149 -76.76 -3.47 12.77
C GLN A 149 -76.88 -3.13 14.26
N ILE A 150 -75.74 -2.83 14.89
CA ILE A 150 -75.62 -2.47 16.31
C ILE A 150 -74.93 -1.11 16.42
N ASP A 151 -75.70 -0.06 16.67
CA ASP A 151 -75.22 1.31 16.90
C ASP A 151 -75.17 1.59 18.41
N VAL A 152 -73.99 1.94 18.96
CA VAL A 152 -73.75 2.17 20.39
C VAL A 152 -73.22 3.60 20.62
N ASN A 153 -74.03 4.43 21.25
CA ASN A 153 -73.70 5.80 21.67
C ASN A 153 -73.89 6.02 23.19
N GLY A 154 -74.36 5.00 23.91
CA GLY A 154 -74.55 4.96 25.36
C GLY A 154 -73.60 4.00 26.07
N SER A 155 -74.02 3.44 27.21
CA SER A 155 -73.18 2.56 28.03
C SER A 155 -73.73 1.13 28.11
N ILE A 156 -72.90 0.14 27.79
CA ILE A 156 -73.16 -1.29 27.92
C ILE A 156 -72.18 -1.87 28.93
N GLN A 157 -72.68 -2.35 30.08
CA GLN A 157 -71.86 -2.87 31.18
C GLN A 157 -72.28 -4.29 31.60
N SER A 158 -71.31 -5.20 31.70
CA SER A 158 -71.54 -6.56 32.24
C SER A 158 -70.53 -6.98 33.31
N ALA A 159 -70.95 -7.86 34.23
CA ALA A 159 -70.07 -8.43 35.26
C ALA A 159 -69.28 -9.66 34.78
N ALA A 160 -69.83 -10.46 33.86
CA ALA A 160 -69.22 -11.72 33.42
C ALA A 160 -69.00 -11.80 31.89
N ARG A 161 -70.00 -11.39 31.08
CA ARG A 161 -69.95 -11.51 29.62
C ARG A 161 -70.75 -10.41 28.92
N THR A 162 -70.16 -9.81 27.90
CA THR A 162 -70.88 -9.08 26.85
C THR A 162 -70.62 -9.78 25.52
N SER A 163 -71.67 -10.15 24.78
CA SER A 163 -71.59 -10.68 23.43
C SER A 163 -72.46 -9.83 22.51
N LEU A 164 -71.85 -9.20 21.50
CA LEU A 164 -72.55 -8.41 20.50
C LEU A 164 -72.27 -9.00 19.12
N THR A 165 -73.31 -9.50 18.44
CA THR A 165 -73.20 -10.08 17.10
C THR A 165 -74.06 -9.29 16.12
N ALA A 166 -73.42 -8.62 15.15
CA ALA A 166 -74.09 -7.95 14.04
C ALA A 166 -73.78 -8.71 12.73
N THR A 167 -74.78 -8.97 11.87
CA THR A 167 -74.49 -9.59 10.55
C THR A 167 -73.88 -8.60 9.56
N GLY A 168 -74.13 -7.29 9.74
CA GLY A 168 -73.49 -6.20 9.02
C GLY A 168 -72.53 -5.42 9.91
N ASN A 169 -72.94 -4.23 10.35
CA ASN A 169 -72.07 -3.27 11.02
C ASN A 169 -72.32 -3.21 12.54
N LEU A 170 -71.25 -3.08 13.32
CA LEU A 170 -71.31 -2.62 14.70
C LEU A 170 -70.48 -1.33 14.82
N HIS A 171 -71.14 -0.24 15.21
CA HIS A 171 -70.53 1.09 15.34
C HIS A 171 -70.63 1.56 16.77
N THR A 172 -69.50 1.64 17.46
CA THR A 172 -69.39 2.36 18.74
C THR A 172 -68.97 3.80 18.45
N LEU A 173 -69.92 4.71 18.55
CA LEU A 173 -69.74 6.16 18.38
C LEU A 173 -68.90 6.75 19.53
N ALA A 174 -68.45 8.00 19.40
CA ALA A 174 -67.55 8.64 20.37
C ALA A 174 -68.03 8.68 21.84
N GLN A 175 -69.34 8.61 22.12
CA GLN A 175 -69.89 8.49 23.48
C GLN A 175 -70.17 7.03 23.90
N GLY A 176 -70.09 6.08 22.96
CA GLY A 176 -70.31 4.66 23.16
C GLY A 176 -69.25 4.03 24.07
N ASN A 177 -69.71 3.32 25.10
CA ASN A 177 -68.87 2.63 26.07
C ASN A 177 -69.33 1.18 26.20
N ILE A 178 -68.46 0.22 25.87
CA ILE A 178 -68.69 -1.22 26.10
C ILE A 178 -67.69 -1.70 27.16
N VAL A 179 -68.21 -2.17 28.29
CA VAL A 179 -67.43 -2.58 29.46
C VAL A 179 -67.86 -3.99 29.90
N SER A 180 -66.89 -4.88 30.13
CA SER A 180 -67.13 -6.16 30.80
C SER A 180 -66.06 -6.43 31.84
N SER A 181 -66.43 -6.84 33.06
CA SER A 181 -65.45 -7.33 34.04
C SER A 181 -64.91 -8.73 33.70
N GLY A 182 -65.45 -9.37 32.65
CA GLY A 182 -64.98 -10.66 32.10
C GLY A 182 -64.72 -10.58 30.60
N LEU A 183 -65.50 -11.33 29.81
CA LEU A 183 -65.34 -11.42 28.35
C LEU A 183 -66.21 -10.38 27.63
N ALA A 184 -65.62 -9.59 26.74
CA ALA A 184 -66.33 -8.89 25.67
C ALA A 184 -66.05 -9.57 24.32
N ALA A 185 -67.04 -10.24 23.75
CA ALA A 185 -66.99 -10.81 22.40
C ALA A 185 -67.80 -9.95 21.44
N ILE A 186 -67.14 -9.39 20.43
CA ILE A 186 -67.72 -8.43 19.47
C ILE A 186 -67.48 -8.97 18.06
N GLN A 187 -68.56 -9.22 17.33
CA GLN A 187 -68.56 -9.98 16.09
C GLN A 187 -69.40 -9.23 15.04
N ALA A 188 -68.76 -8.65 14.02
CA ALA A 188 -69.47 -7.92 12.96
C ALA A 188 -68.67 -7.85 11.66
N ALA A 189 -69.34 -7.99 10.51
CA ALA A 189 -68.70 -7.88 9.20
C ALA A 189 -67.95 -6.55 9.00
N SER A 190 -68.40 -5.47 9.65
CA SER A 190 -67.57 -4.31 9.95
C SER A 190 -67.70 -3.85 11.40
N LEU A 191 -66.56 -3.73 12.07
CA LEU A 191 -66.41 -3.18 13.42
C LEU A 191 -65.84 -1.75 13.31
N ASN A 192 -66.59 -0.72 13.73
CA ASN A 192 -66.06 0.65 13.86
C ASN A 192 -66.09 1.08 15.34
N ASN A 193 -64.94 1.51 15.86
CA ASN A 193 -64.80 2.02 17.22
C ASN A 193 -64.24 3.45 17.23
N GLU A 194 -65.10 4.42 17.55
CA GLU A 194 -64.73 5.80 17.90
C GLU A 194 -64.80 6.03 19.43
N GLY A 195 -65.49 5.16 20.16
CA GLY A 195 -65.68 5.25 21.61
C GLY A 195 -64.68 4.42 22.41
N LYS A 196 -65.19 3.70 23.42
CA LYS A 196 -64.36 2.91 24.34
C LYS A 196 -64.86 1.47 24.49
N TRP A 197 -63.96 0.51 24.26
CA TRP A 197 -64.12 -0.90 24.65
C TRP A 197 -63.15 -1.26 25.78
N SER A 198 -63.64 -1.96 26.80
CA SER A 198 -62.83 -2.36 27.95
C SER A 198 -63.30 -3.70 28.52
N ALA A 199 -62.40 -4.68 28.61
CA ALA A 199 -62.71 -6.00 29.10
C ALA A 199 -61.56 -6.60 29.93
N LYS A 200 -61.81 -7.73 30.62
CA LYS A 200 -60.69 -8.62 30.98
C LYS A 200 -60.12 -9.25 29.72
N ASN A 201 -60.99 -9.92 28.96
CA ASN A 201 -60.69 -10.53 27.68
C ASN A 201 -61.54 -9.86 26.59
N LEU A 202 -60.91 -9.29 25.56
CA LEU A 202 -61.58 -8.63 24.43
C LEU A 202 -61.37 -9.46 23.17
N GLN A 203 -62.45 -9.98 22.58
CA GLN A 203 -62.42 -10.80 21.37
C GLN A 203 -63.17 -10.11 20.24
N LEU A 204 -62.48 -9.86 19.13
CA LEU A 204 -62.98 -9.18 17.94
C LEU A 204 -62.94 -10.14 16.74
N GLN A 205 -64.06 -10.33 16.06
CA GLN A 205 -64.24 -11.39 15.05
C GLN A 205 -65.00 -10.91 13.78
N GLU A 206 -65.02 -11.76 12.75
CA GLU A 206 -65.45 -11.55 11.36
C GLU A 206 -64.39 -10.92 10.44
N ASN A 207 -64.63 -9.75 9.86
CA ASN A 207 -63.95 -9.31 8.63
C ASN A 207 -63.05 -8.08 8.81
N SER A 208 -63.56 -6.93 9.25
CA SER A 208 -62.74 -5.70 9.33
C SER A 208 -62.95 -4.91 10.61
N LEU A 209 -61.86 -4.36 11.14
CA LEU A 209 -61.85 -3.40 12.25
C LEU A 209 -61.31 -2.05 11.79
N LEU A 210 -62.10 -1.00 11.99
CA LEU A 210 -61.67 0.39 11.99
C LEU A 210 -61.64 0.87 13.44
N ASN A 211 -60.46 1.16 13.98
CA ASN A 211 -60.30 1.70 15.33
C ASN A 211 -59.78 3.14 15.27
N GLN A 212 -60.53 4.03 15.93
CA GLN A 212 -60.27 5.47 16.08
C GLN A 212 -60.31 5.88 17.57
N GLY A 213 -61.07 5.15 18.38
CA GLY A 213 -61.15 5.28 19.83
C GLY A 213 -60.22 4.30 20.57
N SER A 214 -60.61 3.92 21.79
CA SER A 214 -59.79 3.08 22.67
C SER A 214 -60.40 1.68 22.83
N ALA A 215 -59.59 0.64 22.63
CA ALA A 215 -59.95 -0.75 22.88
C ALA A 215 -58.92 -1.39 23.82
N THR A 216 -59.39 -1.86 24.97
CA THR A 216 -58.53 -2.21 26.13
C THR A 216 -58.87 -3.59 26.71
N ALA A 217 -57.82 -4.36 27.02
CA ALA A 217 -57.91 -5.63 27.73
C ALA A 217 -56.95 -5.66 28.93
N THR A 218 -57.32 -6.36 30.01
CA THR A 218 -56.45 -6.54 31.19
C THR A 218 -55.73 -7.89 31.24
N ASP A 219 -56.07 -8.83 30.35
CA ASP A 219 -55.42 -10.15 30.26
C ASP A 219 -55.20 -10.59 28.79
N GLU A 220 -56.25 -10.61 27.95
CA GLU A 220 -56.12 -10.95 26.52
C GLU A 220 -56.93 -10.03 25.59
N LEU A 221 -56.29 -9.57 24.51
CA LEU A 221 -56.96 -8.98 23.34
C LEU A 221 -56.74 -9.92 22.13
N THR A 222 -57.81 -10.46 21.57
CA THR A 222 -57.75 -11.27 20.33
C THR A 222 -58.53 -10.57 19.23
N ALA A 223 -57.86 -10.21 18.13
CA ALA A 223 -58.53 -9.84 16.88
C ALA A 223 -58.31 -10.96 15.86
N ASN A 224 -59.37 -11.66 15.44
CA ASN A 224 -59.33 -12.72 14.45
C ASN A 224 -60.21 -12.32 13.26
N LEU A 225 -59.61 -11.56 12.35
CA LEU A 225 -60.25 -10.93 11.21
C LEU A 225 -59.85 -11.63 9.90
N SER A 226 -60.78 -11.75 8.95
CA SER A 226 -60.49 -12.25 7.59
C SER A 226 -60.05 -11.17 6.61
N GLY A 227 -60.38 -9.90 6.88
CA GLY A 227 -60.05 -8.71 6.10
C GLY A 227 -59.01 -7.82 6.78
N GLN A 228 -59.29 -6.52 6.91
CA GLN A 228 -58.30 -5.53 7.36
C GLN A 228 -58.50 -5.07 8.82
N LEU A 229 -57.38 -4.86 9.52
CA LEU A 229 -57.29 -4.05 10.74
C LEU A 229 -56.71 -2.67 10.37
N GLN A 230 -57.50 -1.61 10.53
CA GLN A 230 -57.07 -0.21 10.44
C GLN A 230 -57.05 0.41 11.84
N GLN A 231 -55.85 0.72 12.34
CA GLN A 231 -55.67 1.53 13.55
C GLN A 231 -55.34 2.95 13.12
N LEU A 232 -56.27 3.90 13.26
CA LEU A 232 -56.05 5.28 12.85
C LEU A 232 -55.26 6.07 13.92
N LYS A 233 -54.70 7.20 13.50
CA LYS A 233 -53.98 8.12 14.38
C LYS A 233 -54.88 8.61 15.51
N GLY A 234 -54.47 8.36 16.75
CA GLY A 234 -55.23 8.65 17.97
C GLY A 234 -56.06 7.48 18.50
N GLY A 235 -56.25 6.42 17.70
CA GLY A 235 -56.80 5.16 18.17
C GLY A 235 -55.76 4.31 18.90
N ALA A 236 -56.21 3.56 19.91
CA ALA A 236 -55.36 2.74 20.77
C ALA A 236 -55.93 1.32 20.97
N LEU A 237 -55.09 0.29 20.76
CA LEU A 237 -55.37 -1.13 21.02
C LEU A 237 -54.38 -1.62 22.07
N LEU A 238 -54.84 -1.79 23.30
CA LEU A 238 -53.98 -1.98 24.48
C LEU A 238 -54.33 -3.28 25.22
N SER A 239 -53.31 -4.07 25.59
CA SER A 239 -53.47 -5.24 26.46
C SER A 239 -52.42 -5.26 27.58
N ALA A 240 -52.85 -5.37 28.84
CA ALA A 240 -51.91 -5.59 29.96
C ALA A 240 -51.29 -7.00 29.97
N GLY A 241 -51.82 -7.92 29.15
CA GLY A 241 -51.28 -9.25 28.91
C GLY A 241 -50.97 -9.46 27.43
N THR A 242 -51.57 -10.47 26.81
CA THR A 242 -51.31 -10.80 25.41
C THR A 242 -52.24 -10.02 24.47
N SER A 243 -51.73 -9.61 23.31
CA SER A 243 -52.51 -9.15 22.17
C SER A 243 -52.19 -10.00 20.95
N THR A 244 -53.18 -10.72 20.43
CA THR A 244 -53.08 -11.59 19.26
C THR A 244 -53.87 -10.97 18.12
N LEU A 245 -53.18 -10.44 17.12
CA LEU A 245 -53.76 -9.78 15.97
C LEU A 245 -53.60 -10.65 14.71
N LYS A 246 -54.72 -11.08 14.14
CA LYS A 246 -54.79 -11.79 12.87
C LYS A 246 -55.74 -11.05 11.91
N ALA A 247 -55.23 -10.76 10.72
CA ALA A 247 -55.93 -10.04 9.64
C ALA A 247 -55.23 -10.28 8.29
N ALA A 248 -55.93 -10.21 7.16
CA ALA A 248 -55.27 -10.25 5.85
C ALA A 248 -54.32 -9.05 5.65
N SER A 249 -54.65 -7.89 6.22
CA SER A 249 -53.73 -6.75 6.30
C SER A 249 -53.92 -5.95 7.60
N ILE A 250 -52.82 -5.39 8.09
CA ILE A 250 -52.80 -4.47 9.24
C ILE A 250 -52.17 -3.16 8.76
N ASP A 251 -52.88 -2.05 8.92
CA ASP A 251 -52.33 -0.70 8.79
C ASP A 251 -52.43 0.01 10.13
N ASN A 252 -51.27 0.33 10.72
CA ASN A 252 -51.17 1.01 12.00
C ASN A 252 -50.63 2.43 11.85
N ALA A 253 -51.48 3.43 12.10
CA ALA A 253 -51.13 4.84 12.23
C ALA A 253 -51.34 5.40 13.65
N GLY A 254 -51.75 4.56 14.61
CA GLY A 254 -51.95 4.88 16.02
C GLY A 254 -51.13 3.98 16.93
N ASP A 255 -51.69 3.61 18.08
CA ASP A 255 -51.00 2.85 19.12
C ASP A 255 -51.51 1.40 19.20
N ILE A 256 -50.57 0.45 19.20
CA ILE A 256 -50.81 -0.96 19.47
C ILE A 256 -49.77 -1.42 20.49
N GLU A 257 -50.20 -1.67 21.73
CA GLU A 257 -49.35 -2.06 22.86
C GLU A 257 -49.86 -3.33 23.54
N ALA A 258 -48.92 -4.21 23.90
CA ALA A 258 -49.19 -5.36 24.74
C ALA A 258 -48.00 -5.73 25.63
N LYS A 259 -48.21 -6.60 26.63
CA LYS A 259 -47.08 -7.30 27.26
C LYS A 259 -46.44 -8.29 26.30
N ASN A 260 -47.25 -9.10 25.62
CA ASN A 260 -46.83 -9.93 24.49
C ASN A 260 -47.67 -9.59 23.26
N LEU A 261 -47.03 -9.18 22.16
CA LEU A 261 -47.70 -8.81 20.92
C LEU A 261 -47.42 -9.88 19.85
N VAL A 262 -48.47 -10.56 19.41
CA VAL A 262 -48.41 -11.61 18.38
C VAL A 262 -49.19 -11.11 17.16
N ILE A 263 -48.51 -11.04 16.01
CA ILE A 263 -49.08 -10.58 14.75
C ILE A 263 -49.00 -11.73 13.74
N ASN A 264 -50.12 -12.03 13.09
CA ASN A 264 -50.21 -13.01 12.01
C ASN A 264 -51.00 -12.38 10.85
N SER A 265 -50.34 -11.85 9.82
CA SER A 265 -51.05 -11.16 8.73
C SER A 265 -50.49 -11.42 7.34
N GLY A 266 -51.27 -11.15 6.29
CA GLY A 266 -50.74 -11.14 4.92
C GLY A 266 -49.74 -10.00 4.73
N ASN A 267 -50.09 -8.79 5.20
CA ASN A 267 -49.25 -7.59 5.15
C ASN A 267 -49.30 -6.81 6.47
N LEU A 268 -48.22 -6.06 6.78
CA LEU A 268 -48.14 -5.17 7.94
C LEU A 268 -47.53 -3.82 7.53
N THR A 269 -48.33 -2.76 7.55
CA THR A 269 -47.85 -1.37 7.44
C THR A 269 -47.84 -0.71 8.81
N ASN A 270 -46.71 -0.09 9.19
CA ASN A 270 -46.58 0.63 10.45
C ASN A 270 -46.06 2.07 10.22
N ARG A 271 -46.91 3.03 10.57
CA ARG A 271 -46.64 4.48 10.61
C ARG A 271 -46.77 5.06 12.03
N GLY A 272 -47.45 4.32 12.93
CA GLY A 272 -47.56 4.61 14.36
C GLY A 272 -46.62 3.77 15.23
N GLN A 273 -47.11 3.32 16.39
CA GLN A 273 -46.35 2.52 17.35
C GLN A 273 -46.88 1.08 17.45
N LEU A 274 -45.98 0.11 17.28
CA LEU A 274 -46.14 -1.30 17.63
C LEU A 274 -45.17 -1.63 18.75
N TYR A 275 -45.68 -1.89 19.95
CA TYR A 275 -44.86 -1.98 21.16
C TYR A 275 -45.20 -3.20 22.02
N ALA A 276 -44.16 -3.91 22.46
CA ALA A 276 -44.25 -5.02 23.40
C ALA A 276 -43.39 -4.80 24.65
N GLN A 277 -44.00 -4.92 25.83
CA GLN A 277 -43.30 -4.83 27.12
C GLN A 277 -42.47 -6.08 27.44
N GLN A 278 -42.64 -7.19 26.71
CA GLN A 278 -41.87 -8.42 26.89
C GLN A 278 -41.46 -9.09 25.57
N ASN A 279 -42.41 -9.41 24.68
CA ASN A 279 -42.10 -10.09 23.41
C ASN A 279 -42.97 -9.60 22.26
N LEU A 280 -42.36 -9.40 21.08
CA LEU A 280 -43.06 -9.14 19.82
C LEU A 280 -42.73 -10.28 18.84
N ASN A 281 -43.75 -10.97 18.34
CA ASN A 281 -43.61 -11.98 17.29
C ASN A 281 -44.49 -11.62 16.10
N GLY A 282 -43.89 -11.23 14.97
CA GLY A 282 -44.57 -10.90 13.74
C GLY A 282 -44.35 -11.95 12.66
N ASN A 283 -45.38 -12.74 12.38
CA ASN A 283 -45.46 -13.62 11.21
C ASN A 283 -46.26 -12.89 10.11
N VAL A 284 -45.60 -12.47 9.04
CA VAL A 284 -46.25 -11.70 7.97
C VAL A 284 -45.99 -12.37 6.63
N GLU A 285 -47.04 -12.85 5.95
CA GLU A 285 -46.88 -13.74 4.78
C GLU A 285 -46.20 -13.08 3.58
N GLN A 286 -46.29 -11.76 3.45
CA GLN A 286 -45.74 -10.98 2.33
C GLN A 286 -44.71 -9.94 2.83
N ALA A 287 -45.16 -8.75 3.25
CA ALA A 287 -44.30 -7.59 3.49
C ALA A 287 -44.55 -6.89 4.83
N ILE A 288 -43.46 -6.50 5.49
CA ILE A 288 -43.44 -5.60 6.65
C ILE A 288 -42.92 -4.23 6.20
N ALA A 289 -43.75 -3.19 6.28
CA ALA A 289 -43.43 -1.82 5.85
C ALA A 289 -43.48 -0.85 7.04
N ASN A 290 -42.33 -0.65 7.70
CA ASN A 290 -42.16 0.33 8.78
C ASN A 290 -41.86 1.72 8.20
N GLN A 291 -42.91 2.40 7.73
CA GLN A 291 -42.89 3.69 7.04
C GLN A 291 -42.81 4.85 8.03
N GLY A 292 -41.66 5.00 8.70
CA GLY A 292 -41.41 6.04 9.70
C GLY A 292 -41.93 5.72 11.11
N GLY A 293 -42.70 4.64 11.28
CA GLY A 293 -43.20 4.17 12.58
C GLY A 293 -42.14 3.55 13.49
N VAL A 294 -42.57 3.17 14.69
CA VAL A 294 -41.76 2.46 15.69
C VAL A 294 -42.29 1.03 15.86
N LEU A 295 -41.38 0.07 15.76
CA LEU A 295 -41.58 -1.35 16.05
C LEU A 295 -40.62 -1.72 17.20
N ARG A 296 -41.12 -1.95 18.42
CA ARG A 296 -40.26 -2.22 19.59
C ARG A 296 -40.71 -3.39 20.46
N SER A 297 -39.72 -4.16 20.94
CA SER A 297 -39.85 -5.09 22.06
C SER A 297 -38.81 -4.79 23.14
N GLN A 298 -39.23 -4.80 24.41
CA GLN A 298 -38.30 -4.76 25.57
C GLN A 298 -37.61 -6.12 25.85
N GLY A 299 -37.99 -7.18 25.16
CA GLY A 299 -37.33 -8.49 25.21
C GLY A 299 -37.12 -9.04 23.80
N ALA A 300 -37.64 -10.24 23.52
CA ALA A 300 -37.43 -10.86 22.21
C ALA A 300 -38.22 -10.14 21.10
N LEU A 301 -37.62 -10.02 19.93
CA LEU A 301 -38.24 -9.46 18.72
C LEU A 301 -38.06 -10.42 17.55
N GLN A 302 -39.07 -11.23 17.25
CA GLN A 302 -39.09 -12.09 16.08
C GLN A 302 -39.89 -11.44 14.94
N LEU A 303 -39.30 -11.39 13.74
CA LEU A 303 -39.97 -10.95 12.52
C LEU A 303 -39.71 -11.97 11.40
N ASN A 304 -40.77 -12.56 10.86
CA ASN A 304 -40.73 -13.50 9.74
C ASN A 304 -41.55 -12.93 8.57
N ALA A 305 -40.95 -12.76 7.38
CA ALA A 305 -41.66 -12.27 6.19
C ALA A 305 -41.01 -12.72 4.86
N GLN A 306 -41.53 -12.29 3.71
CA GLN A 306 -40.76 -12.33 2.47
C GLN A 306 -39.82 -11.11 2.40
N SER A 307 -40.39 -9.92 2.56
CA SER A 307 -39.65 -8.65 2.49
C SER A 307 -39.90 -7.74 3.69
N LEU A 308 -38.91 -6.92 4.04
CA LEU A 308 -39.01 -5.91 5.08
C LEU A 308 -38.41 -4.58 4.63
N LEU A 309 -39.22 -3.52 4.68
CA LEU A 309 -38.80 -2.14 4.47
C LEU A 309 -38.81 -1.39 5.81
N ASN A 310 -37.64 -0.91 6.24
CA ASN A 310 -37.51 -0.11 7.46
C ASN A 310 -37.06 1.31 7.16
N GLN A 311 -38.00 2.24 7.10
CA GLN A 311 -37.75 3.68 7.02
C GLN A 311 -37.84 4.37 8.41
N GLY A 312 -38.47 3.72 9.38
CA GLY A 312 -38.57 4.17 10.77
C GLY A 312 -37.51 3.53 11.69
N GLN A 313 -37.95 3.15 12.90
CA GLN A 313 -37.12 2.45 13.87
C GLN A 313 -37.69 1.06 14.22
N ILE A 314 -36.84 0.05 14.14
CA ILE A 314 -37.06 -1.30 14.67
C ILE A 314 -36.09 -1.50 15.84
N GLN A 315 -36.59 -1.90 17.01
CA GLN A 315 -35.80 -2.09 18.22
C GLN A 315 -36.17 -3.36 19.01
N GLY A 316 -35.21 -4.27 19.19
CA GLY A 316 -35.34 -5.43 20.07
C GLY A 316 -34.31 -5.38 21.18
N ASP A 317 -34.72 -5.16 22.43
CA ASP A 317 -33.75 -5.02 23.54
C ASP A 317 -33.14 -6.38 23.94
N GLY A 318 -33.78 -7.50 23.59
CA GLY A 318 -33.26 -8.87 23.73
C GLY A 318 -32.84 -9.54 22.40
N ILE A 319 -32.96 -10.87 22.33
CA ILE A 319 -32.61 -11.66 21.14
C ILE A 319 -33.58 -11.32 20.00
N THR A 320 -33.02 -11.01 18.82
CA THR A 320 -33.78 -10.52 17.67
C THR A 320 -33.51 -11.36 16.41
N PRO A 321 -34.30 -12.42 16.15
CA PRO A 321 -34.26 -13.14 14.88
C PRO A 321 -35.16 -12.47 13.82
N ILE A 322 -34.57 -12.10 12.69
CA ILE A 322 -35.27 -11.57 11.51
C ILE A 322 -35.02 -12.53 10.34
N THR A 323 -36.08 -13.18 9.87
CA THR A 323 -36.02 -14.19 8.80
C THR A 323 -36.86 -13.74 7.61
N LEU A 324 -36.20 -13.52 6.47
CA LEU A 324 -36.80 -12.98 5.26
C LEU A 324 -36.53 -13.92 4.09
N SER A 325 -37.55 -14.31 3.33
CA SER A 325 -37.39 -15.20 2.17
C SER A 325 -36.96 -14.48 0.88
N ASP A 326 -36.89 -13.14 0.88
CA ASP A 326 -36.43 -12.32 -0.23
C ASP A 326 -35.47 -11.20 0.22
N SER A 327 -35.97 -10.11 0.84
CA SER A 327 -35.18 -8.89 0.98
C SER A 327 -35.40 -8.04 2.23
N LEU A 328 -34.30 -7.48 2.76
CA LEU A 328 -34.31 -6.35 3.70
C LEU A 328 -33.89 -5.07 2.96
N ASN A 329 -34.67 -4.00 3.13
CA ASN A 329 -34.28 -2.64 2.76
C ASN A 329 -34.32 -1.74 4.01
N ASN A 330 -33.15 -1.33 4.50
CA ASN A 330 -32.96 -0.56 5.74
C ASN A 330 -32.26 0.80 5.47
N PRO A 331 -33.01 1.83 5.05
CA PRO A 331 -32.59 3.22 5.15
C PRO A 331 -32.75 3.81 6.55
N GLY A 332 -33.58 3.19 7.40
CA GLY A 332 -33.87 3.62 8.77
C GLY A 332 -32.91 3.05 9.83
N ARG A 333 -33.45 2.77 11.02
CA ARG A 333 -32.69 2.28 12.18
C ARG A 333 -33.17 0.89 12.59
N LEU A 334 -32.28 -0.09 12.60
CA LEU A 334 -32.48 -1.42 13.16
C LEU A 334 -31.49 -1.58 14.32
N LEU A 335 -31.99 -1.57 15.55
CA LEU A 335 -31.20 -1.49 16.77
C LEU A 335 -31.52 -2.67 17.67
N THR A 336 -30.50 -3.34 18.20
CA THR A 336 -30.71 -4.47 19.11
C THR A 336 -29.80 -4.41 20.32
N GLY A 337 -30.38 -4.65 21.50
CA GLY A 337 -29.65 -4.73 22.78
C GLY A 337 -29.05 -6.11 23.02
N GLY A 338 -29.68 -7.16 22.47
CA GLY A 338 -29.13 -8.51 22.42
C GLY A 338 -28.48 -8.86 21.06
N PRO A 339 -28.32 -10.16 20.79
CA PRO A 339 -27.86 -10.64 19.49
C PRO A 339 -28.92 -10.47 18.39
N LEU A 340 -28.48 -10.06 17.19
CA LEU A 340 -29.26 -10.01 15.97
C LEU A 340 -28.88 -11.20 15.07
N THR A 341 -29.86 -12.02 14.71
CA THR A 341 -29.72 -13.01 13.62
C THR A 341 -30.56 -12.54 12.44
N LEU A 342 -29.90 -12.20 11.33
CA LEU A 342 -30.53 -11.73 10.11
C LEU A 342 -30.31 -12.76 8.99
N SER A 343 -31.38 -13.43 8.56
CA SER A 343 -31.37 -14.32 7.40
C SER A 343 -32.19 -13.66 6.29
N ALA A 344 -31.54 -13.26 5.20
CA ALA A 344 -32.20 -12.61 4.05
C ALA A 344 -31.37 -12.78 2.78
N PRO A 345 -31.92 -13.31 1.66
CA PRO A 345 -31.21 -13.42 0.38
C PRO A 345 -30.58 -12.10 -0.08
N THR A 346 -31.31 -10.98 0.02
CA THR A 346 -30.77 -9.64 -0.27
C THR A 346 -30.88 -8.71 0.94
N VAL A 347 -29.82 -7.97 1.24
CA VAL A 347 -29.84 -6.86 2.22
C VAL A 347 -29.31 -5.59 1.58
N LEU A 348 -30.14 -4.55 1.55
CA LEU A 348 -29.77 -3.19 1.18
C LEU A 348 -29.77 -2.33 2.46
N ASN A 349 -28.58 -1.91 2.91
CA ASN A 349 -28.41 -1.09 4.11
C ASN A 349 -27.75 0.25 3.78
N SER A 350 -28.56 1.31 3.74
CA SER A 350 -28.11 2.70 3.67
C SER A 350 -28.26 3.45 4.99
N GLY A 351 -28.99 2.89 5.96
CA GLY A 351 -29.17 3.41 7.30
C GLY A 351 -28.22 2.81 8.34
N ARG A 352 -28.76 2.40 9.49
CA ARG A 352 -28.00 1.81 10.61
C ARG A 352 -28.58 0.47 11.04
N VAL A 353 -27.74 -0.56 11.01
CA VAL A 353 -27.92 -1.84 11.70
C VAL A 353 -26.94 -1.88 12.86
N GLN A 354 -27.42 -2.09 14.09
CA GLN A 354 -26.58 -2.24 15.27
C GLN A 354 -27.06 -3.38 16.17
N ALA A 355 -26.11 -4.19 16.67
CA ALA A 355 -26.37 -5.29 17.60
C ALA A 355 -25.27 -5.49 18.63
N GLN A 356 -25.55 -6.17 19.74
CA GLN A 356 -24.51 -6.59 20.69
C GLN A 356 -23.69 -7.79 20.17
N GLY A 357 -24.28 -8.60 19.31
CA GLY A 357 -23.61 -9.62 18.51
C GLY A 357 -24.40 -9.82 17.21
N LEU A 358 -23.72 -10.07 16.09
CA LEU A 358 -24.30 -9.89 14.76
C LEU A 358 -24.05 -11.11 13.87
N ALA A 359 -25.10 -11.88 13.55
CA ALA A 359 -25.04 -13.01 12.64
C ALA A 359 -25.90 -12.73 11.39
N TYR A 360 -25.26 -12.47 10.25
CA TYR A 360 -25.92 -12.32 8.97
C TYR A 360 -25.60 -13.49 8.03
N SER A 361 -26.64 -14.00 7.35
CA SER A 361 -26.49 -14.97 6.26
C SER A 361 -27.41 -14.61 5.09
N GLY A 362 -26.87 -14.63 3.86
CA GLY A 362 -27.63 -14.34 2.64
C GLY A 362 -26.84 -14.52 1.35
N ASN A 363 -27.38 -14.02 0.23
CA ASN A 363 -26.71 -14.06 -1.08
C ASN A 363 -26.00 -12.73 -1.40
N ASN A 364 -26.65 -11.60 -1.16
CA ASN A 364 -26.17 -10.27 -1.55
C ASN A 364 -26.34 -9.25 -0.41
N LEU A 365 -25.23 -8.69 0.09
CA LEU A 365 -25.21 -7.59 1.05
C LEU A 365 -24.65 -6.33 0.38
N VAL A 366 -25.46 -5.29 0.29
CA VAL A 366 -25.05 -3.95 -0.14
C VAL A 366 -25.11 -3.01 1.07
N ASN A 367 -23.95 -2.60 1.57
CA ASN A 367 -23.80 -1.72 2.72
C ASN A 367 -23.19 -0.38 2.30
N SER A 368 -24.02 0.65 2.19
CA SER A 368 -23.59 2.06 2.06
C SER A 368 -23.74 2.86 3.36
N GLY A 369 -24.49 2.32 4.34
CA GLY A 369 -24.66 2.89 5.67
C GLY A 369 -23.70 2.30 6.72
N THR A 370 -24.26 1.90 7.86
CA THR A 370 -23.52 1.32 8.99
C THR A 370 -24.09 -0.05 9.39
N PHE A 371 -23.22 -1.04 9.55
CA PHE A 371 -23.56 -2.42 9.87
C PHE A 371 -22.61 -2.91 10.99
N THR A 372 -23.02 -2.74 12.24
CA THR A 372 -22.11 -2.78 13.40
C THR A 372 -22.55 -3.79 14.46
N GLY A 373 -21.72 -4.79 14.72
CA GLY A 373 -21.73 -5.52 15.99
C GLY A 373 -20.87 -4.80 17.03
N LEU A 374 -21.33 -4.73 18.28
CA LEU A 374 -20.57 -4.27 19.45
C LEU A 374 -19.87 -5.44 20.17
N GLY A 375 -19.56 -6.50 19.42
CA GLY A 375 -19.16 -7.81 19.91
C GLY A 375 -18.92 -8.77 18.73
N ASP A 376 -18.81 -10.06 19.04
CA ASP A 376 -18.51 -11.09 18.04
C ASP A 376 -19.55 -11.12 16.91
N SER A 377 -19.05 -11.15 15.67
CA SER A 377 -19.86 -10.88 14.48
C SER A 377 -19.47 -11.80 13.33
N LEU A 378 -20.47 -12.38 12.67
CA LEU A 378 -20.33 -13.21 11.47
C LEU A 378 -21.19 -12.62 10.34
N VAL A 379 -20.53 -12.29 9.23
CA VAL A 379 -21.16 -11.88 7.98
C VAL A 379 -20.86 -12.94 6.92
N ASN A 380 -21.90 -13.65 6.47
CA ASN A 380 -21.79 -14.74 5.50
C ASN A 380 -22.62 -14.45 4.24
N ALA A 381 -21.98 -14.13 3.11
CA ALA A 381 -22.70 -13.93 1.86
C ALA A 381 -21.92 -14.23 0.58
N SER A 382 -22.63 -14.68 -0.45
CA SER A 382 -22.07 -14.98 -1.78
C SER A 382 -21.47 -13.73 -2.45
N GLN A 383 -22.08 -12.56 -2.25
CA GLN A 383 -21.65 -11.26 -2.75
C GLN A 383 -21.80 -10.20 -1.64
N MET A 384 -20.77 -9.38 -1.46
CA MET A 384 -20.74 -8.29 -0.48
C MET A 384 -20.18 -7.02 -1.13
N THR A 385 -20.96 -5.94 -1.14
CA THR A 385 -20.54 -4.60 -1.59
C THR A 385 -20.54 -3.67 -0.38
N ASN A 386 -19.34 -3.30 0.11
CA ASN A 386 -19.17 -2.42 1.26
C ASN A 386 -18.59 -1.07 0.83
N GLN A 387 -19.46 -0.06 0.80
CA GLN A 387 -19.14 1.35 0.54
C GLN A 387 -19.19 2.18 1.83
N GLY A 388 -19.95 1.72 2.83
CA GLY A 388 -20.07 2.32 4.15
C GLY A 388 -19.13 1.69 5.18
N GLN A 389 -19.66 1.41 6.38
CA GLN A 389 -18.91 0.82 7.49
C GLN A 389 -19.50 -0.55 7.89
N LEU A 390 -18.64 -1.57 7.94
CA LEU A 390 -18.91 -2.90 8.50
C LEU A 390 -17.99 -3.14 9.70
N GLN A 391 -18.53 -3.52 10.86
CA GLN A 391 -17.78 -3.56 12.12
C GLN A 391 -18.19 -4.70 13.06
N GLY A 392 -17.22 -5.22 13.82
CA GLY A 392 -17.42 -6.14 14.94
C GLY A 392 -16.22 -6.13 15.92
N ASP A 393 -16.27 -6.94 16.98
CA ASP A 393 -15.11 -7.16 17.87
C ASP A 393 -14.16 -8.20 17.27
N ASN A 394 -14.56 -9.47 17.33
CA ASN A 394 -14.02 -10.52 16.47
C ASN A 394 -14.97 -10.61 15.26
N LEU A 395 -14.57 -9.98 14.14
CA LEU A 395 -15.35 -9.91 12.92
C LEU A 395 -14.91 -11.00 11.95
N GLN A 396 -15.82 -11.92 11.65
CA GLN A 396 -15.64 -12.97 10.65
C GLN A 396 -16.44 -12.62 9.39
N VAL A 397 -15.76 -12.50 8.26
CA VAL A 397 -16.36 -12.27 6.94
C VAL A 397 -16.13 -13.51 6.08
N ARG A 398 -17.20 -14.19 5.70
CA ARG A 398 -17.17 -15.43 4.91
C ARG A 398 -18.00 -15.25 3.64
N GLY A 399 -17.56 -15.82 2.52
CA GLY A 399 -18.34 -15.63 1.30
C GLY A 399 -17.67 -15.99 -0.03
N GLY A 400 -18.33 -15.57 -1.10
CA GLY A 400 -17.78 -15.56 -2.44
C GLY A 400 -16.91 -14.33 -2.65
N VAL A 401 -17.51 -13.18 -2.94
CA VAL A 401 -16.80 -11.95 -3.29
C VAL A 401 -17.07 -10.83 -2.27
N LEU A 402 -16.01 -10.12 -1.86
CA LEU A 402 -16.09 -8.85 -1.15
C LEU A 402 -15.55 -7.72 -2.03
N HIS A 403 -16.40 -6.82 -2.48
CA HIS A 403 -16.02 -5.51 -3.03
C HIS A 403 -16.02 -4.47 -1.91
N ASN A 404 -14.84 -3.97 -1.55
CA ASN A 404 -14.67 -3.00 -0.47
C ASN A 404 -14.05 -1.69 -0.99
N SER A 405 -14.84 -0.63 -0.94
CA SER A 405 -14.40 0.76 -1.15
C SER A 405 -14.63 1.65 0.08
N GLY A 406 -15.41 1.17 1.05
CA GLY A 406 -15.57 1.75 2.39
C GLY A 406 -14.60 1.13 3.41
N SER A 407 -15.10 0.81 4.60
CA SER A 407 -14.30 0.20 5.68
C SER A 407 -14.91 -1.06 6.28
N VAL A 408 -14.07 -2.07 6.49
CA VAL A 408 -14.32 -3.26 7.31
C VAL A 408 -13.37 -3.19 8.51
N PHE A 409 -13.89 -3.16 9.73
CA PHE A 409 -13.11 -2.93 10.95
C PHE A 409 -13.40 -3.96 12.04
N ALA A 410 -12.35 -4.46 12.69
CA ALA A 410 -12.44 -5.29 13.88
C ALA A 410 -11.74 -4.64 15.09
N SER A 411 -12.44 -4.56 16.23
CA SER A 411 -11.87 -4.03 17.48
C SER A 411 -10.90 -5.01 18.16
N ARG A 412 -10.93 -6.30 17.80
CA ARG A 412 -10.09 -7.37 18.37
C ARG A 412 -9.41 -8.24 17.33
N ALA A 413 -10.15 -8.78 16.36
CA ALA A 413 -9.59 -9.64 15.31
C ALA A 413 -10.46 -9.64 14.04
N LEU A 414 -9.83 -9.53 12.87
CA LEU A 414 -10.50 -9.59 11.57
C LEU A 414 -10.12 -10.88 10.85
N ALA A 415 -11.10 -11.73 10.54
CA ALA A 415 -10.90 -12.97 9.81
C ALA A 415 -11.75 -13.00 8.54
N LEU A 416 -11.11 -13.00 7.38
CA LEU A 416 -11.74 -13.06 6.06
C LEU A 416 -11.47 -14.42 5.40
N THR A 417 -12.52 -15.09 4.92
CA THR A 417 -12.43 -16.33 4.12
C THR A 417 -13.33 -16.20 2.90
N LEU A 418 -12.72 -15.92 1.75
CA LEU A 418 -13.39 -15.47 0.53
C LEU A 418 -12.92 -16.26 -0.69
N GLN A 419 -13.67 -16.21 -1.79
CA GLN A 419 -13.20 -16.64 -3.12
C GLN A 419 -12.49 -15.50 -3.87
N ASN A 420 -12.88 -14.24 -3.60
CA ASN A 420 -12.21 -13.04 -4.08
C ASN A 420 -12.37 -11.89 -3.08
N ALA A 421 -11.27 -11.19 -2.78
CA ALA A 421 -11.26 -9.95 -2.00
C ALA A 421 -10.83 -8.77 -2.88
N ASP A 422 -11.78 -7.93 -3.28
CA ASP A 422 -11.53 -6.70 -4.03
C ASP A 422 -11.44 -5.49 -3.09
N ASN A 423 -10.26 -5.22 -2.54
CA ASN A 423 -10.02 -4.05 -1.70
C ASN A 423 -9.47 -2.88 -2.54
N GLN A 424 -10.41 -2.08 -3.04
CA GLN A 424 -10.18 -0.96 -3.96
C GLN A 424 -9.40 0.18 -3.31
N ALA A 425 -8.95 1.17 -4.07
CA ALA A 425 -8.01 2.21 -3.60
C ALA A 425 -8.45 3.00 -2.34
N THR A 426 -9.75 3.18 -2.12
CA THR A 426 -10.29 3.81 -0.89
C THR A 426 -10.61 2.80 0.23
N GLY A 427 -10.62 1.51 -0.11
CA GLY A 427 -11.04 0.39 0.72
C GLY A 427 -10.08 0.11 1.87
N LYS A 428 -10.66 -0.10 3.05
CA LYS A 428 -9.95 -0.33 4.32
C LYS A 428 -10.36 -1.67 4.92
N LEU A 429 -9.41 -2.56 5.16
CA LEU A 429 -9.59 -3.79 5.97
C LEU A 429 -8.70 -3.68 7.21
N TYR A 430 -9.29 -3.33 8.35
CA TYR A 430 -8.58 -2.86 9.54
C TYR A 430 -8.82 -3.77 10.74
N SER A 431 -7.76 -4.14 11.48
CA SER A 431 -7.84 -4.87 12.74
C SER A 431 -7.01 -4.19 13.84
N ALA A 432 -7.64 -3.93 14.98
CA ALA A 432 -6.95 -3.45 16.18
C ALA A 432 -6.18 -4.57 16.92
N GLY A 433 -6.32 -5.82 16.49
CA GLY A 433 -5.42 -6.92 16.83
C GLY A 433 -4.94 -7.60 15.56
N ASP A 434 -5.14 -8.91 15.45
CA ASP A 434 -4.64 -9.71 14.33
C ASP A 434 -5.61 -9.66 13.12
N LEU A 435 -5.07 -9.75 11.91
CA LEU A 435 -5.82 -9.82 10.64
C LEU A 435 -5.42 -11.10 9.89
N THR A 436 -6.40 -11.94 9.57
CA THR A 436 -6.22 -13.11 8.70
C THR A 436 -7.09 -12.97 7.44
N LEU A 437 -6.49 -13.13 6.27
CA LEU A 437 -7.18 -13.19 4.99
C LEU A 437 -6.76 -14.45 4.23
N ASN A 438 -7.71 -15.35 4.01
CA ASN A 438 -7.58 -16.49 3.12
C ASN A 438 -8.49 -16.27 1.91
N THR A 439 -7.92 -16.13 0.71
CA THR A 439 -8.68 -15.95 -0.53
C THR A 439 -7.86 -16.35 -1.75
N PRO A 440 -8.41 -17.09 -2.75
CA PRO A 440 -7.73 -17.33 -4.01
C PRO A 440 -7.19 -16.06 -4.67
N VAL A 441 -8.02 -15.01 -4.78
CA VAL A 441 -7.70 -13.75 -5.45
C VAL A 441 -7.83 -12.56 -4.50
N LEU A 442 -6.88 -11.62 -4.60
CA LEU A 442 -6.85 -10.35 -3.85
C LEU A 442 -6.48 -9.18 -4.79
N ASN A 443 -7.33 -8.15 -4.84
CA ASN A 443 -6.92 -6.81 -5.25
C ASN A 443 -6.51 -6.02 -3.99
N ALA A 444 -5.23 -5.65 -3.90
CA ALA A 444 -4.65 -4.94 -2.75
C ALA A 444 -4.30 -3.48 -3.11
N ALA A 445 -5.25 -2.75 -3.69
CA ALA A 445 -5.10 -1.34 -4.05
C ALA A 445 -5.33 -0.38 -2.87
N GLY A 446 -6.19 -0.75 -1.92
CA GLY A 446 -6.41 0.02 -0.68
C GLY A 446 -5.49 -0.35 0.48
N SER A 447 -5.94 -0.07 1.70
CA SER A 447 -5.18 -0.31 2.93
C SER A 447 -5.67 -1.54 3.70
N LEU A 448 -4.76 -2.49 3.95
CA LEU A 448 -4.94 -3.54 4.95
C LEU A 448 -4.02 -3.21 6.13
N LEU A 449 -4.57 -3.10 7.35
CA LEU A 449 -3.81 -2.71 8.55
C LEU A 449 -4.15 -3.61 9.74
N ALA A 450 -3.13 -4.05 10.47
CA ALA A 450 -3.26 -4.79 11.73
C ALA A 450 -2.33 -4.19 12.79
N LEU A 451 -2.81 -3.88 14.00
CA LEU A 451 -1.90 -3.54 15.12
C LEU A 451 -1.21 -4.79 15.69
N GLY A 452 -1.82 -5.97 15.49
CA GLY A 452 -1.23 -7.27 15.79
C GLY A 452 -0.47 -7.85 14.60
N ASN A 453 -0.62 -9.16 14.40
CA ASN A 453 -0.07 -9.88 13.24
C ASN A 453 -1.01 -9.75 12.03
N MET A 454 -0.45 -9.84 10.83
CA MET A 454 -1.20 -9.98 9.58
C MET A 454 -0.79 -11.28 8.89
N THR A 455 -1.75 -12.11 8.50
CA THR A 455 -1.51 -13.35 7.75
C THR A 455 -2.38 -13.37 6.50
N LEU A 456 -1.73 -13.34 5.33
CA LEU A 456 -2.35 -13.37 4.01
C LEU A 456 -2.00 -14.70 3.32
N GLN A 457 -3.01 -15.44 2.87
CA GLN A 457 -2.86 -16.71 2.16
C GLN A 457 -3.63 -16.65 0.84
N LEU A 458 -2.91 -16.64 -0.28
CA LEU A 458 -3.48 -16.49 -1.63
C LEU A 458 -3.26 -17.70 -2.54
N GLY A 459 -4.24 -17.96 -3.40
CA GLY A 459 -4.20 -19.02 -4.41
C GLY A 459 -3.67 -18.55 -5.78
N SER A 460 -3.72 -17.26 -6.08
CA SER A 460 -3.21 -16.67 -7.33
C SER A 460 -2.10 -15.66 -7.09
N GLY A 461 -1.36 -15.35 -8.16
CA GLY A 461 -0.48 -14.18 -8.19
C GLY A 461 -1.23 -12.87 -7.93
N VAL A 462 -0.50 -11.85 -7.52
CA VAL A 462 -1.05 -10.58 -7.01
C VAL A 462 -0.10 -9.41 -7.26
N THR A 463 -0.68 -8.28 -7.66
CA THR A 463 0.02 -6.98 -7.68
C THR A 463 -0.46 -6.16 -6.49
N GLN A 464 0.42 -5.92 -5.53
CA GLN A 464 0.16 -5.11 -4.35
C GLN A 464 0.53 -3.65 -4.65
N SER A 465 -0.44 -2.74 -4.58
CA SER A 465 -0.23 -1.32 -4.94
C SER A 465 -0.62 -0.32 -3.84
N GLY A 466 -1.43 -0.73 -2.87
CA GLY A 466 -1.80 0.06 -1.70
C GLY A 466 -0.81 -0.11 -0.52
N THR A 467 -1.34 -0.32 0.68
CA THR A 467 -0.53 -0.53 1.90
C THR A 467 -0.94 -1.80 2.63
N LEU A 468 0.04 -2.66 2.95
CA LEU A 468 -0.08 -3.77 3.89
C LEU A 468 0.83 -3.47 5.09
N ALA A 469 0.28 -3.19 6.27
CA ALA A 469 1.09 -2.93 7.47
C ALA A 469 0.62 -3.70 8.71
N ALA A 470 1.54 -4.40 9.36
CA ALA A 470 1.36 -5.07 10.65
C ALA A 470 2.16 -4.38 11.76
N GLY A 471 1.62 -4.26 12.97
CA GLY A 471 2.36 -3.84 14.15
C GLY A 471 3.29 -4.94 14.69
N LYS A 472 3.04 -6.19 14.32
CA LYS A 472 3.87 -7.38 14.65
C LYS A 472 4.36 -8.05 13.36
N ALA A 473 4.10 -9.34 13.16
CA ALA A 473 4.53 -10.06 11.96
C ALA A 473 3.59 -9.82 10.77
N LEU A 474 4.14 -9.53 9.59
CA LEU A 474 3.45 -9.60 8.30
C LEU A 474 3.87 -10.91 7.59
N ASN A 475 2.96 -11.88 7.56
CA ASN A 475 3.12 -13.17 6.88
C ASN A 475 2.30 -13.13 5.59
N PHE A 476 2.93 -13.32 4.43
CA PHE A 476 2.29 -13.23 3.12
C PHE A 476 2.73 -14.40 2.25
N SER A 477 1.81 -15.34 2.02
CA SER A 477 2.02 -16.48 1.12
C SER A 477 1.08 -16.38 -0.08
N THR A 478 1.62 -16.56 -1.29
CA THR A 478 0.85 -16.81 -2.52
C THR A 478 1.40 -18.02 -3.26
N GLN A 479 0.55 -18.75 -3.97
CA GLN A 479 0.96 -19.84 -4.87
C GLN A 479 1.45 -19.32 -6.25
N GLY A 480 1.16 -18.06 -6.59
CA GLY A 480 1.58 -17.41 -7.84
C GLY A 480 2.64 -16.34 -7.62
N ASP A 481 2.79 -15.45 -8.60
CA ASP A 481 3.80 -14.39 -8.57
C ASP A 481 3.35 -13.18 -7.75
N LEU A 482 4.26 -12.61 -6.96
CA LEU A 482 4.03 -11.41 -6.14
C LEU A 482 4.78 -10.22 -6.73
N THR A 483 4.04 -9.21 -7.19
CA THR A 483 4.61 -7.91 -7.58
C THR A 483 4.24 -6.87 -6.52
N VAL A 484 5.23 -6.19 -5.96
CA VAL A 484 5.03 -5.08 -5.00
C VAL A 484 5.32 -3.76 -5.70
N LEU A 485 4.31 -2.90 -5.75
CA LEU A 485 4.38 -1.49 -6.16
C LEU A 485 4.15 -0.55 -4.96
N GLY A 486 3.40 -1.01 -3.96
CA GLY A 486 3.04 -0.26 -2.77
C GLY A 486 4.00 -0.47 -1.59
N THR A 487 3.47 -0.37 -0.36
CA THR A 487 4.25 -0.57 0.88
C THR A 487 3.85 -1.86 1.60
N LEU A 488 4.85 -2.67 1.94
CA LEU A 488 4.79 -3.79 2.88
C LEU A 488 5.55 -3.43 4.16
N GLN A 489 4.88 -3.46 5.32
CA GLN A 489 5.50 -3.17 6.60
C GLN A 489 5.11 -4.17 7.71
N GLY A 490 6.07 -4.46 8.58
CA GLY A 490 5.89 -5.26 9.79
C GLY A 490 7.00 -4.94 10.81
N ASN A 491 6.88 -5.41 12.05
CA ASN A 491 8.09 -5.57 12.87
C ASN A 491 8.96 -6.70 12.33
N SER A 492 8.36 -7.74 11.76
CA SER A 492 9.01 -8.78 10.95
C SER A 492 8.20 -9.05 9.68
N LEU A 493 8.86 -9.48 8.60
CA LEU A 493 8.23 -9.88 7.33
C LEU A 493 8.57 -11.33 6.99
N GLN A 494 7.59 -12.08 6.52
CA GLN A 494 7.78 -13.42 5.94
C GLN A 494 6.99 -13.51 4.64
N LEU A 495 7.69 -13.52 3.50
CA LEU A 495 7.11 -13.54 2.16
C LEU A 495 7.41 -14.87 1.45
N SER A 496 6.39 -15.47 0.83
CA SER A 496 6.50 -16.68 0.01
C SER A 496 5.65 -16.52 -1.26
N SER A 497 6.25 -16.76 -2.42
CA SER A 497 5.60 -16.68 -3.73
C SER A 497 6.29 -17.59 -4.74
N ASN A 498 5.74 -17.71 -5.96
CA ASN A 498 6.46 -18.31 -7.07
C ASN A 498 7.60 -17.38 -7.53
N ASN A 499 7.35 -16.36 -8.36
CA ASN A 499 8.33 -15.28 -8.56
C ASN A 499 8.01 -14.08 -7.64
N PHE A 500 9.02 -13.26 -7.35
CA PHE A 500 8.87 -12.02 -6.60
C PHE A 500 9.55 -10.84 -7.30
N ILE A 501 8.80 -9.76 -7.47
CA ILE A 501 9.24 -8.50 -8.09
C ILE A 501 8.97 -7.35 -7.12
N ASN A 502 10.00 -6.61 -6.73
CA ASN A 502 9.86 -5.40 -5.91
C ASN A 502 10.16 -4.13 -6.70
N ASN A 503 9.13 -3.30 -6.87
CA ASN A 503 9.19 -1.92 -7.36
C ASN A 503 8.73 -0.92 -6.27
N GLY A 504 8.45 -1.39 -5.06
CA GLY A 504 7.83 -0.64 -3.97
C GLY A 504 8.71 -0.59 -2.72
N GLN A 505 8.11 -0.69 -1.54
CA GLN A 505 8.83 -0.53 -0.27
C GLN A 505 8.57 -1.72 0.66
N LEU A 506 9.61 -2.45 1.03
CA LEU A 506 9.58 -3.46 2.09
C LEU A 506 10.30 -2.91 3.32
N ARG A 507 9.62 -2.81 4.46
CA ARG A 507 10.20 -2.36 5.74
C ARG A 507 9.90 -3.31 6.89
N SER A 508 10.93 -3.93 7.45
CA SER A 508 10.85 -4.58 8.76
C SER A 508 11.49 -3.71 9.85
N GLY A 509 10.87 -3.72 11.04
CA GLY A 509 11.41 -3.14 12.26
C GLY A 509 12.53 -3.98 12.87
N SER A 510 12.44 -4.29 14.17
CA SER A 510 13.50 -5.01 14.91
C SER A 510 13.55 -6.52 14.66
N GLY A 511 12.52 -7.09 14.02
CA GLY A 511 12.44 -8.50 13.66
C GLY A 511 13.02 -8.79 12.27
N ALA A 512 13.09 -10.08 11.93
CA ALA A 512 13.68 -10.54 10.68
C ALA A 512 12.82 -10.24 9.43
N LEU A 513 13.49 -10.14 8.28
CA LEU A 513 12.86 -10.12 6.95
C LEU A 513 13.25 -11.37 6.18
N ASN A 514 12.29 -12.27 5.97
CA ASN A 514 12.47 -13.52 5.24
C ASN A 514 11.70 -13.48 3.92
N VAL A 515 12.34 -13.85 2.82
CA VAL A 515 11.72 -14.05 1.50
C VAL A 515 12.20 -15.38 0.93
N ASP A 516 11.28 -16.26 0.49
CA ASP A 516 11.60 -17.59 -0.07
C ASP A 516 10.78 -17.85 -1.35
N VAL A 517 11.45 -17.93 -2.51
CA VAL A 517 10.80 -17.85 -3.84
C VAL A 517 11.51 -18.69 -4.92
N SER A 518 10.85 -18.89 -6.07
CA SER A 518 11.46 -19.46 -7.29
C SER A 518 12.48 -18.51 -7.92
N ASN A 519 12.14 -17.24 -8.14
CA ASN A 519 13.06 -16.19 -8.65
C ASN A 519 12.76 -14.85 -7.98
N MET A 520 13.79 -14.01 -7.84
CA MET A 520 13.69 -12.71 -7.19
C MET A 520 14.30 -11.60 -8.06
N THR A 521 13.52 -10.53 -8.27
CA THR A 521 13.99 -9.29 -8.92
C THR A 521 13.65 -8.10 -8.05
N LEU A 522 14.67 -7.35 -7.63
CA LEU A 522 14.54 -6.12 -6.85
C LEU A 522 14.90 -4.96 -7.78
N ASN A 523 13.91 -4.25 -8.30
CA ASN A 523 14.11 -3.22 -9.32
C ASN A 523 14.58 -1.88 -8.73
N ASP A 524 14.99 -0.98 -9.61
CA ASP A 524 15.50 0.37 -9.33
C ASP A 524 14.53 1.27 -8.54
N SER A 525 13.24 1.07 -8.73
CA SER A 525 12.15 1.72 -7.99
C SER A 525 11.92 1.11 -6.60
N GLY A 526 12.39 -0.11 -6.39
CA GLY A 526 12.21 -0.88 -5.16
C GLY A 526 13.25 -0.60 -4.08
N SER A 527 12.84 -0.73 -2.81
CA SER A 527 13.78 -0.91 -1.70
C SER A 527 13.33 -1.99 -0.71
N VAL A 528 14.30 -2.64 -0.07
CA VAL A 528 14.11 -3.69 0.93
C VAL A 528 14.94 -3.35 2.17
N GLN A 529 14.28 -3.16 3.32
CA GLN A 529 14.88 -2.57 4.52
C GLN A 529 14.56 -3.38 5.79
N ALA A 530 15.55 -3.59 6.67
CA ALA A 530 15.39 -4.34 7.90
C ALA A 530 16.22 -3.83 9.10
N GLY A 531 15.66 -3.85 10.31
CA GLY A 531 16.41 -3.60 11.54
C GLY A 531 16.87 -4.88 12.23
N GLY A 532 16.18 -6.00 11.99
CA GLY A 532 16.66 -7.36 12.27
C GLY A 532 17.38 -7.98 11.06
N ASP A 533 17.79 -9.24 11.22
CA ASP A 533 18.46 -10.03 10.17
C ASP A 533 17.59 -10.18 8.91
N MET A 534 18.22 -10.18 7.74
CA MET A 534 17.55 -10.31 6.44
C MET A 534 17.98 -11.60 5.74
N ARG A 535 17.02 -12.44 5.36
CA ARG A 535 17.21 -13.66 4.55
C ARG A 535 16.44 -13.54 3.24
N LEU A 536 17.16 -13.46 2.12
CA LEU A 536 16.60 -13.44 0.77
C LEU A 536 16.97 -14.74 0.04
N THR A 537 16.00 -15.60 -0.23
CA THR A 537 16.22 -16.94 -0.79
C THR A 537 15.49 -17.11 -2.11
N SER A 538 16.24 -17.51 -3.13
CA SER A 538 15.75 -17.84 -4.48
C SER A 538 16.20 -19.24 -4.88
N ARG A 539 15.30 -20.05 -5.46
CA ARG A 539 15.64 -21.37 -6.00
C ARG A 539 16.34 -21.28 -7.36
N GLY A 540 16.08 -20.22 -8.12
CA GLY A 540 16.73 -19.87 -9.37
C GLY A 540 17.72 -18.71 -9.17
N GLN A 541 17.43 -17.58 -9.80
CA GLN A 541 18.27 -16.36 -9.72
C GLN A 541 17.71 -15.32 -8.76
N LEU A 542 18.60 -14.46 -8.26
CA LEU A 542 18.29 -13.24 -7.52
C LEU A 542 19.02 -12.07 -8.18
N VAL A 543 18.28 -11.05 -8.58
CA VAL A 543 18.80 -9.87 -9.29
C VAL A 543 18.46 -8.60 -8.51
N ASN A 544 19.45 -7.76 -8.22
CA ASN A 544 19.28 -6.49 -7.52
C ASN A 544 19.74 -5.29 -8.36
N TYR A 545 18.77 -4.42 -8.65
CA TYR A 545 18.93 -3.06 -9.17
C TYR A 545 18.42 -2.00 -8.15
N GLY A 546 17.81 -2.44 -7.05
CA GLY A 546 17.25 -1.62 -5.98
C GLY A 546 18.18 -1.45 -4.77
N PHE A 547 17.68 -0.77 -3.74
CA PHE A 547 18.37 -0.68 -2.44
C PHE A 547 18.01 -1.87 -1.55
N VAL A 548 19.02 -2.58 -1.02
CA VAL A 548 18.84 -3.64 -0.02
C VAL A 548 19.70 -3.33 1.20
N GLY A 549 19.08 -3.14 2.37
CA GLY A 549 19.80 -2.79 3.59
C GLY A 549 19.23 -3.44 4.85
N THR A 550 20.11 -4.01 5.67
CA THR A 550 19.79 -4.47 7.03
C THR A 550 20.78 -3.92 8.05
N ALA A 551 20.31 -3.55 9.25
CA ALA A 551 21.18 -3.23 10.40
C ALA A 551 21.68 -4.51 11.13
N GLY A 552 21.15 -5.67 10.77
CA GLY A 552 21.58 -7.00 11.21
C GLY A 552 22.51 -7.67 10.19
N ASN A 553 22.41 -8.98 10.11
CA ASN A 553 23.13 -9.80 9.12
C ASN A 553 22.29 -9.95 7.84
N LEU A 554 22.95 -9.95 6.67
CA LEU A 554 22.32 -10.26 5.38
C LEU A 554 22.73 -11.67 4.92
N LEU A 555 21.75 -12.54 4.70
CA LEU A 555 21.93 -13.86 4.09
C LEU A 555 21.18 -13.89 2.75
N MET A 556 21.91 -13.87 1.65
CA MET A 556 21.37 -13.94 0.29
C MET A 556 21.70 -15.29 -0.33
N MET A 557 20.69 -16.02 -0.81
CA MET A 557 20.83 -17.35 -1.42
C MET A 557 20.18 -17.39 -2.80
N ALA A 558 20.89 -17.90 -3.80
CA ALA A 558 20.34 -18.20 -5.13
C ALA A 558 20.87 -19.53 -5.66
N GLY A 559 20.00 -20.41 -6.16
CA GLY A 559 20.42 -21.70 -6.72
C GLY A 559 21.35 -21.57 -7.92
N SER A 560 21.09 -20.60 -8.82
CA SER A 560 21.96 -20.31 -9.97
C SER A 560 22.84 -19.09 -9.75
N ARG A 561 22.25 -17.90 -9.62
CA ARG A 561 22.99 -16.63 -9.71
C ARG A 561 22.48 -15.54 -8.78
N ILE A 562 23.39 -14.87 -8.09
CA ILE A 562 23.18 -13.53 -7.53
C ILE A 562 23.78 -12.52 -8.51
N GLU A 563 22.99 -11.55 -8.96
CA GLU A 563 23.45 -10.37 -9.69
C GLU A 563 23.14 -9.11 -8.89
N ASN A 564 24.13 -8.23 -8.70
CA ASN A 564 23.97 -6.92 -8.08
C ASN A 564 24.53 -5.81 -8.98
N SER A 565 23.72 -4.78 -9.24
CA SER A 565 24.13 -3.54 -9.91
C SER A 565 23.72 -2.28 -9.13
N ALA A 566 23.45 -2.43 -7.83
CA ALA A 566 23.06 -1.36 -6.89
C ALA A 566 23.68 -1.63 -5.50
N LEU A 567 23.12 -1.11 -4.40
CA LEU A 567 23.65 -1.30 -3.04
C LEU A 567 23.04 -2.51 -2.32
N LEU A 568 23.91 -3.44 -1.92
CA LEU A 568 23.67 -4.41 -0.85
C LEU A 568 24.38 -3.94 0.43
N TYR A 569 23.65 -3.77 1.52
CA TYR A 569 24.16 -3.30 2.80
C TYR A 569 23.81 -4.22 3.98
N ALA A 570 24.79 -4.48 4.85
CA ALA A 570 24.60 -5.15 6.13
C ALA A 570 25.37 -4.48 7.27
N GLY A 571 24.66 -4.04 8.32
CA GLY A 571 25.19 -3.45 9.56
C GLY A 571 25.96 -4.44 10.45
N ASN A 572 25.91 -5.74 10.15
CA ASN A 572 26.77 -6.78 10.73
C ASN A 572 27.45 -7.62 9.63
N ASN A 573 27.23 -8.94 9.56
CA ASN A 573 27.86 -9.81 8.57
C ASN A 573 27.01 -9.97 7.31
N MET A 574 27.65 -10.38 6.20
CA MET A 574 26.97 -10.70 4.95
C MET A 574 27.42 -12.05 4.39
N GLN A 575 26.45 -12.86 3.92
CA GLN A 575 26.69 -14.12 3.23
C GLN A 575 25.97 -14.11 1.88
N LEU A 576 26.73 -14.22 0.79
CA LEU A 576 26.22 -14.36 -0.57
C LEU A 576 26.49 -15.81 -1.02
N LEU A 577 25.43 -16.59 -1.18
CA LEU A 577 25.46 -18.03 -1.44
C LEU A 577 24.85 -18.36 -2.81
N ALA A 578 25.68 -18.57 -3.83
CA ALA A 578 25.19 -18.95 -5.17
C ALA A 578 26.26 -19.64 -6.02
N SER A 579 25.81 -20.34 -7.07
CA SER A 579 26.69 -20.97 -8.06
C SER A 579 27.46 -19.92 -8.88
N SER A 580 26.87 -18.76 -9.19
CA SER A 580 27.61 -17.56 -9.61
C SER A 580 27.19 -16.32 -8.82
N ILE A 581 28.16 -15.48 -8.47
CA ILE A 581 27.94 -14.19 -7.77
C ILE A 581 28.55 -13.09 -8.63
N GLN A 582 27.74 -12.13 -9.05
CA GLN A 582 28.12 -11.10 -10.02
C GLN A 582 27.81 -9.71 -9.47
N ASN A 583 28.81 -8.84 -9.43
CA ASN A 583 28.68 -7.44 -9.05
C ASN A 583 29.10 -6.55 -10.23
N ASN A 584 28.16 -5.79 -10.79
CA ASN A 584 28.30 -5.04 -12.04
C ASN A 584 28.04 -3.55 -11.75
N ARG A 585 29.10 -2.78 -11.48
CA ARG A 585 29.02 -1.39 -10.96
C ARG A 585 28.26 -1.21 -9.64
N GLY A 586 27.79 -2.28 -9.01
CA GLY A 586 27.12 -2.26 -7.72
C GLY A 586 28.08 -2.12 -6.53
N ASP A 587 27.51 -1.77 -5.38
CA ASP A 587 28.18 -1.69 -4.08
C ASP A 587 27.71 -2.85 -3.20
N ILE A 588 28.65 -3.61 -2.63
CA ILE A 588 28.40 -4.69 -1.68
C ILE A 588 29.18 -4.36 -0.41
N LEU A 589 28.47 -3.95 0.65
CA LEU A 589 29.06 -3.38 1.86
C LEU A 589 28.58 -4.15 3.10
N ALA A 590 29.51 -4.85 3.77
CA ALA A 590 29.26 -5.45 5.08
C ALA A 590 30.04 -4.70 6.16
N ASN A 591 29.41 -4.34 7.27
CA ASN A 591 30.09 -3.66 8.37
C ASN A 591 31.13 -4.59 9.02
N ASN A 592 30.76 -5.87 9.22
CA ASN A 592 31.63 -6.90 9.80
C ASN A 592 32.18 -7.82 8.70
N ASN A 593 31.98 -9.14 8.75
CA ASN A 593 32.59 -10.10 7.82
C ASN A 593 31.70 -10.38 6.61
N LEU A 594 32.32 -10.75 5.48
CA LEU A 594 31.65 -11.02 4.20
C LEU A 594 32.12 -12.36 3.60
N TRP A 595 31.18 -13.22 3.22
CA TRP A 595 31.44 -14.50 2.54
C TRP A 595 30.80 -14.54 1.14
N LEU A 596 31.58 -14.91 0.13
CA LEU A 596 31.14 -15.21 -1.23
C LEU A 596 31.53 -16.67 -1.55
N GLN A 597 30.53 -17.56 -1.61
CA GLN A 597 30.72 -19.00 -1.77
C GLN A 597 29.42 -19.65 -2.29
N ARG A 598 29.39 -20.96 -2.56
CA ARG A 598 28.18 -21.59 -3.13
C ARG A 598 27.08 -21.83 -2.11
N ASP A 599 27.47 -22.28 -0.93
CA ASP A 599 26.55 -22.82 0.09
C ASP A 599 27.12 -22.64 1.50
N ALA A 600 26.30 -22.89 2.52
CA ALA A 600 26.68 -22.69 3.92
C ALA A 600 27.79 -23.64 4.41
N ALA A 601 28.12 -24.71 3.67
CA ALA A 601 29.23 -25.60 3.99
C ALA A 601 30.59 -25.05 3.54
N GLY A 602 30.61 -23.94 2.79
CA GLY A 602 31.84 -23.33 2.30
C GLY A 602 32.41 -24.01 1.07
N ASN A 603 31.58 -24.64 0.24
CA ASN A 603 32.00 -25.07 -1.10
C ASN A 603 32.20 -23.87 -2.03
N ALA A 604 33.04 -24.05 -3.05
CA ALA A 604 33.29 -23.06 -4.09
C ALA A 604 32.06 -22.81 -4.97
N SER A 605 31.75 -21.52 -5.24
CA SER A 605 30.93 -21.08 -6.38
C SER A 605 31.64 -21.39 -7.70
N ASP A 606 30.93 -21.56 -8.80
CA ASP A 606 31.55 -21.72 -10.12
C ASP A 606 32.34 -20.45 -10.51
N GLY A 607 31.75 -19.26 -10.28
CA GLY A 607 32.42 -17.99 -10.55
C GLY A 607 31.92 -16.79 -9.73
N VAL A 608 32.86 -16.02 -9.17
CA VAL A 608 32.67 -14.72 -8.52
C VAL A 608 33.24 -13.63 -9.43
N ILE A 609 32.39 -12.74 -9.93
CA ILE A 609 32.75 -11.71 -10.92
C ILE A 609 32.44 -10.32 -10.36
N ASN A 610 33.44 -9.44 -10.33
CA ASN A 610 33.30 -8.03 -9.98
C ASN A 610 33.75 -7.16 -11.15
N THR A 611 32.81 -6.53 -11.85
CA THR A 611 33.05 -5.66 -13.02
C THR A 611 32.77 -4.21 -12.66
N SER A 612 33.82 -3.42 -12.46
CA SER A 612 33.77 -1.99 -12.07
C SER A 612 32.89 -1.68 -10.84
N GLY A 613 32.61 -2.68 -10.00
CA GLY A 613 31.87 -2.57 -8.76
C GLY A 613 32.75 -2.66 -7.53
N ASN A 614 32.15 -2.48 -6.36
CA ASN A 614 32.80 -2.42 -5.06
C ASN A 614 32.31 -3.55 -4.14
N ILE A 615 33.23 -4.29 -3.52
CA ILE A 615 32.94 -5.37 -2.57
C ILE A 615 33.80 -5.15 -1.33
N GLU A 616 33.20 -4.75 -0.21
CA GLU A 616 33.93 -4.19 0.93
C GLU A 616 33.47 -4.69 2.30
N THR A 617 34.40 -4.62 3.25
CA THR A 617 34.09 -4.72 4.69
C THR A 617 34.59 -3.51 5.46
N SER A 618 33.81 -3.00 6.41
CA SER A 618 34.18 -1.82 7.21
C SER A 618 35.06 -2.16 8.42
N LEU A 619 34.88 -3.35 9.02
CA LEU A 619 35.56 -3.81 10.25
C LEU A 619 36.06 -5.26 10.16
N GLY A 620 35.56 -6.06 9.20
CA GLY A 620 35.75 -7.50 9.13
C GLY A 620 36.75 -8.02 8.09
N ASP A 621 36.69 -9.34 7.89
CA ASP A 621 37.40 -10.05 6.83
C ASP A 621 36.47 -10.32 5.62
N ILE A 622 37.04 -10.41 4.41
CA ILE A 622 36.37 -10.94 3.22
C ILE A 622 36.88 -12.35 2.95
N THR A 623 35.97 -13.32 2.79
CA THR A 623 36.28 -14.69 2.35
C THR A 623 35.59 -15.00 1.02
N ILE A 624 36.38 -15.38 0.02
CA ILE A 624 35.90 -15.80 -1.30
C ILE A 624 36.28 -17.26 -1.54
N ARG A 625 35.32 -18.09 -1.96
CA ARG A 625 35.54 -19.48 -2.36
C ARG A 625 34.86 -19.74 -3.71
N THR A 626 35.65 -19.99 -4.75
CA THR A 626 35.13 -20.12 -6.12
C THR A 626 36.03 -20.98 -7.02
N GLY A 627 35.57 -21.37 -8.21
CA GLY A 627 36.42 -21.82 -9.30
C GLY A 627 37.11 -20.65 -9.97
N HIS A 628 36.37 -19.59 -10.32
CA HIS A 628 36.92 -18.38 -10.95
C HIS A 628 36.62 -17.11 -10.15
N LEU A 629 37.66 -16.41 -9.67
CA LEU A 629 37.53 -15.02 -9.24
C LEU A 629 37.98 -14.08 -10.36
N LEU A 630 37.07 -13.27 -10.89
CA LEU A 630 37.36 -12.26 -11.91
C LEU A 630 37.05 -10.87 -11.36
N ASN A 631 38.08 -10.09 -11.02
CA ASN A 631 37.97 -8.69 -10.61
C ASN A 631 38.48 -7.81 -11.76
N GLN A 632 37.59 -7.09 -12.44
CA GLN A 632 37.91 -6.39 -13.69
C GLN A 632 37.35 -4.96 -13.78
N ARG A 633 38.05 -4.12 -14.53
CA ARG A 633 37.56 -2.83 -15.03
C ARG A 633 36.76 -3.09 -16.32
N GLU A 634 35.56 -2.54 -16.45
CA GLU A 634 34.79 -2.65 -17.70
C GLU A 634 35.44 -1.84 -18.83
N GLY A 635 35.20 -2.22 -20.09
CA GLY A 635 35.48 -1.36 -21.24
C GLY A 635 36.97 -1.08 -21.47
N ILE A 636 37.86 -1.99 -21.06
CA ILE A 636 39.30 -1.91 -21.36
C ILE A 636 39.49 -2.01 -22.87
N SER A 637 39.80 -0.88 -23.49
CA SER A 637 40.31 -0.81 -24.86
C SER A 637 41.83 -0.91 -24.80
N HIS A 638 42.41 -1.83 -25.58
CA HIS A 638 43.85 -1.99 -25.72
C HIS A 638 44.20 -2.14 -27.19
N SER A 639 45.10 -1.28 -27.69
CA SER A 639 45.56 -1.29 -29.06
C SER A 639 47.09 -1.18 -29.14
N ILE A 640 47.68 -2.00 -30.01
CA ILE A 640 49.07 -1.91 -30.43
C ILE A 640 49.04 -1.52 -31.91
N SER A 641 49.72 -0.43 -32.26
CA SER A 641 49.77 0.06 -33.65
C SER A 641 51.20 0.41 -34.05
N TYR A 642 51.65 -0.11 -35.19
CA TYR A 642 52.95 0.24 -35.76
C TYR A 642 52.79 1.40 -36.76
N GLN A 643 53.54 2.47 -36.55
CA GLN A 643 53.57 3.65 -37.41
C GLN A 643 54.95 3.73 -38.09
N ALA A 644 55.01 3.46 -39.39
CA ALA A 644 56.25 3.58 -40.15
C ALA A 644 56.75 5.05 -40.18
N ALA A 645 58.07 5.25 -40.18
CA ALA A 645 58.65 6.58 -40.28
C ALA A 645 58.37 7.20 -41.67
N THR A 646 57.88 8.44 -41.69
CA THR A 646 57.50 9.18 -42.91
C THR A 646 58.69 9.54 -43.80
N ASP A 647 59.85 9.77 -43.19
CA ASP A 647 61.04 10.36 -43.83
C ASP A 647 62.21 9.36 -43.90
N ALA A 648 61.90 8.07 -43.97
CA ALA A 648 62.88 6.98 -44.00
C ALA A 648 63.70 6.97 -45.32
N PRO A 649 65.03 6.73 -45.27
CA PRO A 649 65.84 6.57 -46.49
C PRO A 649 65.37 5.41 -47.37
N ALA A 650 65.44 5.61 -48.70
CA ALA A 650 65.14 4.54 -49.65
C ALA A 650 66.08 3.34 -49.45
N GLY A 651 65.51 2.13 -49.29
CA GLY A 651 66.25 0.90 -49.01
C GLY A 651 66.53 0.63 -47.53
N LEU A 652 66.01 1.43 -46.59
CA LEU A 652 66.12 1.16 -45.16
C LEU A 652 65.67 -0.28 -44.81
N GLY A 653 66.50 -1.01 -44.05
CA GLY A 653 66.33 -2.44 -43.76
C GLY A 653 67.17 -3.37 -44.66
N GLN A 654 67.73 -2.89 -45.77
CA GLN A 654 68.70 -3.65 -46.57
C GLN A 654 70.09 -3.66 -45.92
N ALA A 655 70.92 -4.65 -46.27
CA ALA A 655 72.28 -4.82 -45.71
C ALA A 655 73.19 -3.59 -45.92
N THR A 656 72.92 -2.81 -46.96
CA THR A 656 73.53 -1.49 -47.19
C THR A 656 72.45 -0.51 -47.64
N ILE A 657 72.54 0.74 -47.21
CA ILE A 657 71.81 1.87 -47.81
C ILE A 657 72.78 2.80 -48.52
N LYS A 658 72.23 3.59 -49.47
CA LYS A 658 72.95 4.62 -50.18
C LYS A 658 72.43 6.00 -49.79
N MET A 659 73.32 6.93 -49.54
CA MET A 659 72.99 8.35 -49.32
C MET A 659 73.85 9.20 -50.25
N LYS A 660 73.29 10.24 -50.86
CA LYS A 660 74.10 11.21 -51.62
C LYS A 660 74.90 12.09 -50.67
N LEU A 661 76.11 12.47 -51.04
CA LEU A 661 76.93 13.40 -50.26
C LEU A 661 76.18 14.72 -49.99
N GLY A 662 75.40 15.23 -50.95
CA GLY A 662 74.55 16.43 -50.77
C GLY A 662 73.39 16.30 -49.76
N GLN A 663 73.13 15.11 -49.20
CA GLN A 663 72.14 14.88 -48.13
C GLN A 663 72.73 14.93 -46.71
N LEU A 664 74.05 15.18 -46.58
CA LEU A 664 74.72 15.41 -45.31
C LEU A 664 74.76 16.93 -45.02
N ASN A 665 74.98 17.32 -43.76
CA ASN A 665 75.23 18.71 -43.40
C ASN A 665 76.66 19.13 -43.79
N ASP A 666 76.91 20.43 -44.00
CA ASP A 666 78.22 20.92 -44.48
C ASP A 666 79.36 20.66 -43.47
N ASP A 667 79.04 20.57 -42.18
CA ASP A 667 79.95 20.20 -41.10
C ASP A 667 80.19 18.68 -40.97
N GLU A 668 79.40 17.85 -41.65
CA GLU A 668 79.53 16.38 -41.64
C GLU A 668 80.37 15.84 -42.81
N ILE A 669 80.59 16.66 -43.83
CA ILE A 669 81.39 16.33 -45.02
C ILE A 669 82.85 16.73 -44.80
N GLY A 670 83.76 15.79 -45.04
CA GLY A 670 85.21 15.97 -44.89
C GLY A 670 85.96 15.74 -46.20
N ILE A 671 87.14 16.37 -46.31
CA ILE A 671 88.04 16.16 -47.44
C ILE A 671 88.96 14.98 -47.13
N TYR A 672 88.71 13.83 -47.76
CA TYR A 672 89.60 12.67 -47.70
C TYR A 672 90.73 12.82 -48.72
N LYS A 673 91.90 12.28 -48.39
CA LYS A 673 93.06 12.17 -49.30
C LYS A 673 93.56 10.74 -49.29
N GLY A 674 93.66 10.15 -50.47
CA GLY A 674 94.14 8.78 -50.65
C GLY A 674 95.14 8.68 -51.80
N THR A 675 95.60 7.46 -52.04
CA THR A 675 96.40 7.10 -53.21
C THR A 675 95.76 5.91 -53.89
N GLU A 676 95.47 6.04 -55.18
CA GLU A 676 94.90 4.97 -56.00
C GLU A 676 95.99 4.39 -56.92
N HIS A 677 95.87 3.10 -57.22
CA HIS A 677 96.85 2.35 -58.01
C HIS A 677 96.30 2.09 -59.42
N GLU A 678 96.59 3.00 -60.34
CA GLU A 678 96.13 2.89 -61.72
C GLU A 678 97.05 1.93 -62.50
N VAL A 679 96.45 0.89 -63.08
CA VAL A 679 97.13 -0.10 -63.92
C VAL A 679 97.09 0.39 -65.36
N ILE A 680 98.18 0.98 -65.85
CA ILE A 680 98.24 1.45 -67.23
C ILE A 680 98.19 0.24 -68.17
N GLY A 681 97.10 0.11 -68.93
CA GLY A 681 96.92 -0.95 -69.90
C GLY A 681 97.99 -0.89 -70.99
N GLY A 682 98.88 -1.88 -71.02
CA GLY A 682 99.88 -2.01 -72.09
C GLY A 682 99.21 -2.10 -73.46
N SER A 683 99.64 -1.25 -74.39
CA SER A 683 99.21 -1.34 -75.79
C SER A 683 99.63 -2.68 -76.40
N ARG A 684 98.99 -3.08 -77.51
CA ARG A 684 99.28 -4.36 -78.20
C ARG A 684 100.71 -4.37 -78.77
N GLY A 685 101.70 -4.71 -77.94
CA GLY A 685 103.12 -4.54 -78.27
C GLY A 685 104.12 -4.90 -77.16
N ASN A 686 103.86 -5.96 -76.38
CA ASN A 686 104.84 -6.63 -75.49
C ASN A 686 105.61 -5.74 -74.48
N GLY A 687 104.96 -5.36 -73.37
CA GLY A 687 105.63 -4.76 -72.20
C GLY A 687 104.95 -5.14 -70.88
N ASN A 688 105.72 -5.26 -69.80
CA ASN A 688 105.16 -5.43 -68.45
C ASN A 688 104.42 -4.16 -68.04
N GLY A 689 103.16 -4.29 -67.62
CA GLY A 689 102.37 -3.17 -67.10
C GLY A 689 102.95 -2.67 -65.77
N GLY A 690 103.24 -1.37 -65.71
CA GLY A 690 103.63 -0.69 -64.47
C GLY A 690 102.40 -0.13 -63.73
N ILE A 691 102.39 -0.27 -62.41
CA ILE A 691 101.41 0.39 -61.54
C ILE A 691 101.93 1.79 -61.23
N ILE A 692 101.17 2.82 -61.58
CA ILE A 692 101.40 4.18 -61.07
C ILE A 692 100.52 4.44 -59.85
N THR A 693 101.02 5.25 -58.92
CA THR A 693 100.30 5.60 -57.69
C THR A 693 99.89 7.06 -57.80
N VAL A 694 98.60 7.31 -58.02
CA VAL A 694 98.05 8.66 -58.20
C VAL A 694 97.40 9.14 -56.89
N PRO A 695 97.81 10.29 -56.32
CA PRO A 695 97.17 10.85 -55.15
C PRO A 695 95.83 11.47 -55.53
N PHE A 696 94.75 11.03 -54.90
CA PHE A 696 93.41 11.56 -55.13
C PHE A 696 92.86 12.24 -53.89
N THR A 697 91.90 13.15 -54.10
CA THR A 697 91.18 13.86 -53.03
C THR A 697 89.70 13.74 -53.34
N SER A 698 88.88 13.37 -52.35
CA SER A 698 87.43 13.27 -52.50
C SER A 698 86.71 13.85 -51.29
N LEU A 699 85.40 14.03 -51.41
CA LEU A 699 84.53 14.32 -50.27
C LEU A 699 83.99 12.99 -49.70
N ALA A 700 83.99 12.87 -48.38
CA ALA A 700 83.50 11.69 -47.66
C ALA A 700 82.84 12.10 -46.34
N PRO A 701 82.00 11.27 -45.71
CA PRO A 701 81.53 11.52 -44.35
C PRO A 701 82.74 11.57 -43.40
N LYS A 702 82.75 12.55 -42.49
CA LYS A 702 83.69 12.59 -41.37
C LYS A 702 83.44 11.43 -40.39
N ILE A 703 84.38 11.20 -39.47
CA ILE A 703 84.35 10.07 -38.53
C ILE A 703 83.22 10.17 -37.48
N ASP A 704 82.78 11.38 -37.16
CA ASP A 704 81.59 11.69 -36.36
C ASP A 704 80.30 11.39 -37.14
N ALA A 705 80.23 11.76 -38.42
CA ALA A 705 79.13 11.43 -39.34
C ALA A 705 79.11 9.96 -39.83
N ALA A 706 80.13 9.17 -39.48
CA ALA A 706 80.28 7.80 -39.98
C ALA A 706 79.28 6.80 -39.41
N SER A 707 78.52 7.14 -38.35
CA SER A 707 77.44 6.29 -37.81
C SER A 707 76.12 7.06 -37.84
N ARG A 708 75.05 6.42 -38.32
CA ARG A 708 73.71 7.00 -38.48
C ARG A 708 72.64 6.09 -37.89
N GLN A 709 71.79 6.65 -37.04
CA GLN A 709 70.65 5.96 -36.45
C GLN A 709 69.38 6.42 -37.17
N PHE A 710 68.72 5.52 -37.91
CA PHE A 710 67.50 5.84 -38.67
C PHE A 710 66.27 5.21 -38.02
N LEU A 711 65.23 6.01 -37.79
CA LEU A 711 63.94 5.53 -37.31
C LEU A 711 63.27 4.71 -38.43
N VAL A 712 62.90 3.46 -38.13
CA VAL A 712 62.11 2.60 -39.03
C VAL A 712 60.62 2.86 -38.83
N GLY A 713 60.23 3.07 -37.57
CA GLY A 713 58.87 3.34 -37.14
C GLY A 713 58.73 3.31 -35.63
N SER A 714 57.51 3.48 -35.15
CA SER A 714 57.16 3.48 -33.73
C SER A 714 55.97 2.56 -33.46
N THR A 715 56.13 1.66 -32.50
CA THR A 715 55.03 0.86 -31.93
C THR A 715 54.38 1.66 -30.82
N VAL A 716 53.15 2.11 -31.03
CA VAL A 716 52.32 2.80 -30.02
C VAL A 716 51.43 1.77 -29.34
N ILE A 717 51.59 1.63 -28.02
CA ILE A 717 50.73 0.84 -27.13
C ILE A 717 49.83 1.81 -26.37
N SER A 718 48.52 1.66 -26.58
CA SER A 718 47.48 2.49 -25.95
C SER A 718 46.47 1.60 -25.22
N ALA A 719 46.16 1.95 -23.97
CA ALA A 719 45.22 1.30 -23.09
C ALA A 719 44.41 2.33 -22.30
N TYR A 720 43.08 2.25 -22.38
CA TYR A 720 42.17 3.17 -21.71
C TYR A 720 40.81 2.51 -21.42
N SER A 721 40.07 3.08 -20.46
CA SER A 721 38.70 2.70 -20.13
C SER A 721 37.96 3.90 -19.55
N ASN A 722 36.66 3.99 -19.83
CA ASN A 722 35.78 5.03 -19.31
C ASN A 722 35.06 4.59 -18.01
N SER A 723 35.52 3.52 -17.36
CA SER A 723 34.95 2.97 -16.12
C SER A 723 35.99 2.79 -15.02
N GLY A 724 35.56 2.91 -13.77
CA GLY A 724 36.43 2.73 -12.60
C GLY A 724 36.91 1.29 -12.41
N ALA A 725 38.04 1.11 -11.73
CA ALA A 725 38.57 -0.20 -11.36
C ALA A 725 37.56 -1.04 -10.55
N GLY A 726 37.51 -2.35 -10.77
CA GLY A 726 36.84 -3.26 -9.84
C GLY A 726 37.59 -3.24 -8.49
N ARG A 727 36.87 -3.09 -7.37
CA ARG A 727 37.48 -3.05 -6.03
C ARG A 727 36.91 -4.14 -5.13
N ILE A 728 37.80 -4.99 -4.60
CA ILE A 728 37.51 -5.87 -3.47
C ILE A 728 38.41 -5.43 -2.31
N ALA A 729 37.86 -5.05 -1.16
CA ALA A 729 38.61 -4.43 -0.08
C ALA A 729 38.19 -4.90 1.32
N ALA A 730 39.04 -5.69 1.97
CA ALA A 730 38.88 -6.04 3.38
C ALA A 730 39.40 -4.91 4.30
N ASN A 731 38.74 -4.67 5.43
CA ASN A 731 39.32 -3.82 6.48
C ASN A 731 40.35 -4.60 7.31
N ARG A 732 40.07 -5.86 7.64
CA ARG A 732 41.06 -6.81 8.14
C ARG A 732 41.62 -7.61 6.96
N ASN A 733 41.33 -8.90 6.87
CA ASN A 733 42.00 -9.83 5.97
C ASN A 733 41.15 -10.17 4.73
N LEU A 734 41.81 -10.38 3.59
CA LEU A 734 41.18 -10.90 2.37
C LEU A 734 41.66 -12.33 2.13
N ILE A 735 40.74 -13.29 2.16
CA ILE A 735 41.00 -14.72 2.03
C ILE A 735 40.33 -15.21 0.75
N VAL A 736 41.11 -15.68 -0.22
CA VAL A 736 40.59 -16.18 -1.52
C VAL A 736 41.07 -17.59 -1.77
N SER A 737 40.12 -18.51 -1.95
CA SER A 737 40.35 -19.83 -2.55
C SER A 737 39.70 -19.84 -3.93
N ALA A 738 40.51 -19.83 -5.00
CA ALA A 738 40.04 -19.79 -6.38
C ALA A 738 40.91 -20.67 -7.30
N ASP A 739 40.32 -21.50 -8.16
CA ASP A 739 41.12 -22.28 -9.12
C ASP A 739 41.83 -21.37 -10.12
N SER A 740 41.16 -20.33 -10.63
CA SER A 740 41.76 -19.17 -11.30
C SER A 740 41.38 -17.88 -10.60
N LEU A 741 42.35 -16.98 -10.41
CA LEU A 741 42.16 -15.61 -9.96
C LEU A 741 42.69 -14.68 -11.04
N ASP A 742 41.81 -13.87 -11.63
CA ASP A 742 42.14 -12.84 -12.61
C ASP A 742 41.81 -11.45 -12.03
N ASN A 743 42.83 -10.60 -11.86
CA ASN A 743 42.72 -9.22 -11.42
C ASN A 743 43.18 -8.28 -12.53
N ASN A 744 42.22 -7.72 -13.27
CA ASN A 744 42.44 -7.02 -14.54
C ASN A 744 42.15 -5.52 -14.39
N ALA A 745 43.20 -4.68 -14.42
CA ALA A 745 43.11 -3.22 -14.21
C ALA A 745 42.34 -2.81 -12.94
N SER A 746 42.45 -3.64 -11.89
CA SER A 746 41.55 -3.67 -10.72
C SER A 746 42.29 -3.94 -9.41
N ASN A 747 41.59 -3.76 -8.28
CA ASN A 747 42.17 -3.67 -6.95
C ASN A 747 41.67 -4.79 -6.02
N LEU A 748 42.59 -5.58 -5.46
CA LEU A 748 42.38 -6.47 -4.31
C LEU A 748 43.14 -5.92 -3.10
N LEU A 749 42.42 -5.54 -2.04
CA LEU A 749 42.99 -4.80 -0.90
C LEU A 749 42.65 -5.46 0.44
N ALA A 750 43.56 -5.33 1.40
CA ALA A 750 43.34 -5.64 2.81
C ALA A 750 43.96 -4.54 3.71
N GLY A 751 43.42 -4.34 4.90
CA GLY A 751 44.08 -3.52 5.94
C GLY A 751 45.01 -4.35 6.84
N GLN A 752 44.80 -5.67 6.89
CA GLN A 752 45.73 -6.66 7.44
C GLN A 752 46.28 -7.53 6.30
N ASP A 753 46.25 -8.86 6.39
CA ASP A 753 46.86 -9.77 5.42
C ASP A 753 45.94 -10.10 4.21
N ILE A 754 46.55 -10.40 3.06
CA ILE A 754 45.90 -11.09 1.93
C ILE A 754 46.42 -12.52 1.88
N ASN A 755 45.50 -13.50 1.81
CA ASN A 755 45.81 -14.91 1.66
C ASN A 755 45.11 -15.48 0.42
N LEU A 756 45.88 -15.87 -0.60
CA LEU A 756 45.39 -16.39 -1.88
C LEU A 756 45.84 -17.85 -2.05
N SER A 757 44.94 -18.77 -2.39
CA SER A 757 45.28 -20.15 -2.75
C SER A 757 44.52 -20.63 -3.98
N GLY A 758 45.21 -21.30 -4.91
CA GLY A 758 44.63 -21.63 -6.21
C GLY A 758 45.53 -22.42 -7.16
N THR A 759 45.06 -22.57 -8.40
CA THR A 759 45.83 -23.17 -9.49
C THR A 759 46.52 -22.11 -10.34
N ASN A 760 45.81 -21.05 -10.71
CA ASN A 760 46.30 -19.90 -11.45
C ASN A 760 46.03 -18.58 -10.70
N LEU A 761 46.99 -17.66 -10.75
CA LEU A 761 46.83 -16.26 -10.33
C LEU A 761 47.39 -15.37 -11.44
N ASN A 762 46.58 -14.44 -11.93
CA ASN A 762 46.90 -13.46 -12.94
C ASN A 762 46.58 -12.04 -12.42
N ASN A 763 47.61 -11.21 -12.27
CA ASN A 763 47.46 -9.78 -11.97
C ASN A 763 47.95 -8.99 -13.19
N GLN A 764 47.03 -8.36 -13.92
CA GLN A 764 47.29 -7.80 -15.25
C GLN A 764 47.05 -6.30 -15.31
N SER A 765 48.13 -5.55 -15.54
CA SER A 765 48.08 -4.13 -15.90
C SER A 765 48.32 -3.92 -17.39
N TRP A 766 47.92 -2.75 -17.89
CA TRP A 766 48.31 -2.25 -19.21
C TRP A 766 49.07 -0.92 -19.08
N GLN A 767 50.19 -0.77 -19.78
CA GLN A 767 51.01 0.44 -19.77
C GLN A 767 50.92 1.20 -21.10
N ASN A 768 50.83 2.53 -21.02
CA ASN A 768 50.81 3.42 -22.18
C ASN A 768 52.23 3.82 -22.57
N SER A 769 52.67 3.44 -23.77
CA SER A 769 54.04 3.67 -24.23
C SER A 769 54.20 3.72 -25.75
N ILE A 770 55.21 4.45 -26.20
CA ILE A 770 55.71 4.41 -27.57
C ILE A 770 57.11 3.80 -27.57
N GLU A 771 57.29 2.67 -28.26
CA GLU A 771 58.59 2.08 -28.56
C GLU A 771 59.02 2.48 -29.97
N LYS A 772 60.15 3.18 -30.09
CA LYS A 772 60.74 3.56 -31.37
C LYS A 772 61.75 2.51 -31.81
N GLN A 773 61.59 1.96 -33.02
CA GLN A 773 62.55 1.05 -33.62
C GLN A 773 63.52 1.81 -34.51
N TYR A 774 64.81 1.66 -34.26
CA TYR A 774 65.89 2.25 -35.03
C TYR A 774 66.81 1.19 -35.66
N LEU A 775 67.36 1.49 -36.83
CA LEU A 775 68.47 0.75 -37.42
C LEU A 775 69.74 1.60 -37.42
N LEU A 776 70.84 1.04 -36.92
CA LEU A 776 72.15 1.67 -36.95
C LEU A 776 72.86 1.30 -38.25
N TYR A 777 73.25 2.31 -39.02
CA TYR A 777 73.99 2.19 -40.28
C TYR A 777 75.34 2.87 -40.15
N LYS A 778 76.41 2.23 -40.62
CA LYS A 778 77.78 2.75 -40.50
C LYS A 778 78.50 2.80 -41.84
N TYR A 779 79.05 3.96 -42.15
CA TYR A 779 79.96 4.15 -43.26
C TYR A 779 81.31 3.51 -42.92
N THR A 780 81.71 2.52 -43.71
CA THR A 780 83.00 1.83 -43.59
C THR A 780 83.81 1.90 -44.89
N GLY A 781 83.41 2.77 -45.82
CA GLY A 781 84.13 3.03 -47.06
C GLY A 781 85.36 3.91 -46.83
N VAL A 782 86.30 3.88 -47.77
CA VAL A 782 87.51 4.73 -47.72
C VAL A 782 87.36 6.05 -48.48
N THR A 783 86.40 6.19 -49.41
CA THR A 783 86.06 7.47 -50.06
C THR A 783 84.62 7.52 -50.57
N GLY A 784 84.03 8.72 -50.58
CA GLY A 784 82.88 9.04 -51.42
C GLY A 784 83.39 9.53 -52.78
N SER A 785 83.19 8.74 -53.84
CA SER A 785 83.74 9.03 -55.16
C SER A 785 82.74 9.82 -56.01
N ASP A 786 82.62 11.12 -55.76
CA ASP A 786 82.23 12.04 -56.82
C ASP A 786 83.51 12.47 -57.56
N ASN A 787 83.49 12.43 -58.89
CA ASN A 787 84.66 12.79 -59.71
C ASN A 787 84.72 14.32 -59.86
N THR A 788 84.72 14.99 -58.70
CA THR A 788 84.57 16.43 -58.53
C THR A 788 85.70 17.17 -59.21
N SER A 789 85.35 18.12 -60.08
CA SER A 789 86.30 19.11 -60.61
C SER A 789 87.13 19.70 -59.45
N PRO A 790 88.44 19.92 -59.63
CA PRO A 790 89.30 20.50 -58.59
C PRO A 790 88.76 21.80 -57.96
N THR A 791 87.94 22.56 -58.71
CA THR A 791 87.21 23.73 -58.23
C THR A 791 86.30 23.44 -57.03
N VAL A 792 85.48 22.39 -57.07
CA VAL A 792 84.56 22.05 -55.96
C VAL A 792 85.35 21.71 -54.69
N ILE A 793 86.49 21.03 -54.85
CA ILE A 793 87.39 20.69 -53.74
C ILE A 793 88.09 21.95 -53.19
N SER A 794 88.43 22.95 -54.01
CA SER A 794 88.95 24.24 -53.51
C SER A 794 87.88 25.09 -52.83
N ASP A 795 86.66 25.09 -53.33
CA ASP A 795 85.58 25.91 -52.78
C ASP A 795 85.12 25.37 -51.42
N PHE A 796 85.18 24.04 -51.23
CA PHE A 796 85.00 23.39 -49.94
C PHE A 796 86.16 23.68 -48.96
N ARG A 797 87.42 23.77 -49.43
CA ARG A 797 88.56 24.22 -48.59
C ARG A 797 88.47 25.68 -48.16
N ASN A 798 87.87 26.52 -48.99
CA ASN A 798 87.80 27.97 -48.81
C ASN A 798 86.48 28.44 -48.16
N GLY A 799 85.56 27.53 -47.82
CA GLY A 799 84.29 27.84 -47.17
C GLY A 799 83.26 28.53 -48.08
N GLN A 800 83.43 28.52 -49.41
CA GLN A 800 82.53 29.17 -50.37
C GLN A 800 81.44 28.23 -50.92
N TYR A 801 81.46 26.96 -50.50
CA TYR A 801 80.60 25.89 -51.02
C TYR A 801 79.09 25.99 -50.68
N HIS A 802 78.69 26.84 -49.72
CA HIS A 802 77.37 26.89 -49.07
C HIS A 802 76.17 27.36 -49.94
N SER A 803 76.15 27.10 -51.26
CA SER A 803 75.04 27.45 -52.16
C SER A 803 74.31 26.22 -52.68
N VAL A 804 72.97 26.30 -52.74
CA VAL A 804 72.08 25.22 -53.20
C VAL A 804 72.51 24.66 -54.56
N THR A 805 72.94 25.54 -55.48
CA THR A 805 73.38 25.16 -56.85
C THR A 805 74.58 24.20 -56.86
N TYR A 806 75.39 24.16 -55.79
CA TYR A 806 76.50 23.21 -55.65
C TYR A 806 76.12 21.92 -54.92
N ARG A 807 75.08 21.95 -54.06
CA ARG A 807 74.59 20.78 -53.32
C ARG A 807 73.91 19.75 -54.21
N ASP A 808 73.11 20.20 -55.19
CA ASP A 808 72.52 19.33 -56.21
C ASP A 808 73.58 18.62 -57.08
N GLY A 809 74.80 19.18 -57.15
CA GLY A 809 75.95 18.63 -57.87
C GLY A 809 76.67 17.50 -57.15
N LEU A 810 76.47 17.30 -55.83
CA LEU A 810 77.03 16.16 -55.09
C LEU A 810 76.14 14.92 -55.23
N GLY A 811 76.11 14.42 -56.46
CA GLY A 811 75.30 13.27 -56.87
C GLY A 811 75.78 11.94 -56.30
N SER A 812 77.06 11.81 -55.95
CA SER A 812 77.63 10.51 -55.60
C SER A 812 77.14 9.94 -54.27
N GLU A 813 76.87 8.64 -54.35
CA GLU A 813 76.28 7.83 -53.30
C GLU A 813 77.37 7.23 -52.39
N VAL A 814 77.37 7.62 -51.12
CA VAL A 814 78.14 6.95 -50.06
C VAL A 814 77.34 5.80 -49.47
N VAL A 815 77.98 4.64 -49.34
CA VAL A 815 77.36 3.40 -48.90
C VAL A 815 77.54 3.21 -47.39
N TYR A 816 76.44 3.18 -46.66
CA TYR A 816 76.43 2.82 -45.23
C TYR A 816 75.97 1.36 -45.08
N THR A 817 76.69 0.58 -44.29
CA THR A 817 76.41 -0.85 -44.02
C THR A 817 75.61 -0.98 -42.73
N LEU A 818 74.55 -1.81 -42.71
CA LEU A 818 73.75 -2.09 -41.52
C LEU A 818 74.63 -2.69 -40.41
N GLN A 819 74.44 -2.25 -39.16
CA GLN A 819 75.21 -2.71 -37.99
C GLN A 819 74.29 -3.42 -36.99
N GLY A 820 74.49 -4.74 -36.85
CA GLY A 820 73.86 -5.53 -35.79
C GLY A 820 72.33 -5.66 -35.92
N ALA A 821 71.67 -5.80 -34.77
CA ALA A 821 70.22 -5.86 -34.63
C ALA A 821 69.62 -4.45 -34.47
N PRO A 822 68.29 -4.27 -34.65
CA PRO A 822 67.64 -3.00 -34.36
C PRO A 822 67.81 -2.56 -32.90
N VAL A 823 67.87 -1.25 -32.69
CA VAL A 823 67.89 -0.61 -31.36
C VAL A 823 66.49 -0.10 -31.06
N TYR A 824 66.02 -0.27 -29.83
CA TYR A 824 64.68 0.12 -29.39
C TYR A 824 64.76 1.18 -28.29
N GLU A 825 63.95 2.23 -28.41
CA GLU A 825 63.83 3.31 -27.41
C GLU A 825 62.37 3.42 -26.94
N THR A 826 62.10 3.01 -25.70
CA THR A 826 60.74 3.01 -25.11
C THR A 826 60.50 4.26 -24.27
N SER A 827 59.43 4.99 -24.56
CA SER A 827 58.94 6.15 -23.79
C SER A 827 57.53 5.90 -23.26
N GLN A 828 57.27 6.19 -21.99
CA GLN A 828 55.90 6.14 -21.44
C GLN A 828 55.11 7.39 -21.86
N THR A 829 53.82 7.23 -22.19
CA THR A 829 53.01 8.28 -22.85
C THR A 829 51.64 8.51 -22.22
N GLY A 830 51.48 8.17 -20.95
CA GLY A 830 50.27 8.44 -20.16
C GLY A 830 50.20 7.55 -18.93
N GLU A 831 49.19 7.77 -18.08
CA GLU A 831 48.88 6.86 -16.98
C GLU A 831 48.35 5.52 -17.55
N GLY A 832 48.82 4.40 -17.00
CA GLY A 832 48.40 3.05 -17.40
C GLY A 832 47.27 2.50 -16.52
N LEU A 833 46.58 1.47 -17.01
CA LEU A 833 45.53 0.77 -16.27
C LEU A 833 46.16 -0.29 -15.34
N ARG A 834 46.48 0.10 -14.10
CA ARG A 834 47.12 -0.78 -13.08
C ARG A 834 46.19 -1.87 -12.54
N ALA A 835 46.73 -3.06 -12.28
CA ALA A 835 46.13 -4.03 -11.36
C ALA A 835 46.94 -4.13 -10.06
N VAL A 836 46.28 -3.98 -8.91
CA VAL A 836 46.91 -3.92 -7.59
C VAL A 836 46.40 -5.02 -6.67
N ILE A 837 47.33 -5.73 -6.03
CA ILE A 837 47.08 -6.61 -4.88
C ILE A 837 47.90 -6.06 -3.70
N GLN A 838 47.26 -5.43 -2.71
CA GLN A 838 47.96 -4.78 -1.59
C GLN A 838 47.34 -5.08 -0.22
N ALA A 839 48.17 -5.64 0.65
CA ALA A 839 47.93 -5.80 2.09
C ALA A 839 48.46 -4.60 2.89
N GLY A 840 47.91 -4.37 4.09
CA GLY A 840 48.57 -3.59 5.14
C GLY A 840 49.56 -4.43 5.95
N GLY A 841 49.34 -5.75 5.98
CA GLY A 841 50.30 -6.77 6.43
C GLY A 841 50.95 -7.49 5.23
N ASN A 842 50.88 -8.81 5.23
CA ASN A 842 51.51 -9.69 4.25
C ASN A 842 50.58 -9.99 3.06
N VAL A 843 51.15 -10.20 1.88
CA VAL A 843 50.46 -10.87 0.75
C VAL A 843 51.04 -12.27 0.61
N SER A 844 50.26 -13.28 0.98
CA SER A 844 50.62 -14.71 0.90
C SER A 844 49.88 -15.37 -0.26
N ALA A 845 50.60 -15.90 -1.25
CA ALA A 845 50.02 -16.60 -2.40
C ALA A 845 50.55 -18.05 -2.50
N ARG A 846 49.63 -19.02 -2.53
CA ARG A 846 49.91 -20.45 -2.70
C ARG A 846 49.26 -20.96 -3.99
N VAL A 847 50.00 -20.89 -5.08
CA VAL A 847 49.54 -21.19 -6.44
C VAL A 847 50.24 -22.45 -6.96
N THR A 848 49.52 -23.37 -7.59
CA THR A 848 50.08 -24.70 -7.99
C THR A 848 50.55 -24.81 -9.44
N ASN A 849 50.15 -23.90 -10.34
CA ASN A 849 50.53 -23.90 -11.75
C ASN A 849 51.19 -22.58 -12.18
N ASN A 850 50.43 -21.48 -12.32
CA ASN A 850 50.94 -20.22 -12.89
C ASN A 850 50.68 -19.01 -11.99
N LEU A 851 51.76 -18.32 -11.60
CA LEU A 851 51.74 -17.01 -10.93
C LEU A 851 52.18 -15.94 -11.93
N SER A 852 51.22 -15.29 -12.58
CA SER A 852 51.42 -14.21 -13.53
C SER A 852 51.20 -12.84 -12.86
N ASN A 853 52.20 -11.97 -12.95
CA ASN A 853 52.08 -10.56 -12.60
C ASN A 853 52.67 -9.75 -13.75
N THR A 854 51.83 -9.35 -14.69
CA THR A 854 52.25 -8.83 -16.00
C THR A 854 51.67 -7.45 -16.26
N ASP A 855 52.53 -6.46 -16.28
CA ASP A 855 52.30 -5.24 -17.05
C ASP A 855 52.52 -5.60 -18.54
N THR A 856 51.49 -5.48 -19.39
CA THR A 856 51.59 -5.96 -20.78
C THR A 856 52.40 -5.03 -21.68
N VAL A 857 53.73 -5.14 -21.62
CA VAL A 857 54.66 -4.55 -22.59
C VAL A 857 55.35 -5.68 -23.35
N ALA A 858 54.99 -5.85 -24.62
CA ALA A 858 55.69 -6.80 -25.49
C ALA A 858 57.16 -6.37 -25.63
N ASN A 859 58.10 -7.30 -25.43
CA ASN A 859 59.55 -7.13 -25.50
C ASN A 859 60.24 -6.30 -24.38
N ALA A 860 59.56 -5.95 -23.28
CA ALA A 860 60.22 -5.27 -22.16
C ALA A 860 61.28 -6.14 -21.44
N GLY A 861 62.54 -5.69 -21.44
CA GLY A 861 63.60 -6.26 -20.63
C GLY A 861 63.70 -5.61 -19.23
N SER A 862 63.83 -6.45 -18.21
CA SER A 862 63.99 -6.11 -16.78
C SER A 862 62.74 -5.61 -16.04
N MET A 863 62.43 -6.26 -14.91
CA MET A 863 61.36 -5.87 -13.98
C MET A 863 61.88 -4.82 -12.99
N VAL A 864 61.21 -3.66 -12.85
CA VAL A 864 61.58 -2.64 -11.86
C VAL A 864 60.33 -2.09 -11.17
N HIS A 865 60.16 -2.39 -9.88
CA HIS A 865 59.03 -1.93 -9.05
C HIS A 865 59.24 -0.52 -8.47
N ALA A 866 59.90 0.38 -9.22
CA ALA A 866 60.24 1.72 -8.77
C ALA A 866 59.93 2.77 -9.84
N ILE A 867 59.07 3.73 -9.51
CA ILE A 867 58.70 4.82 -10.41
C ILE A 867 59.77 5.92 -10.33
N SER A 868 60.58 6.04 -11.37
CA SER A 868 61.40 7.24 -11.59
C SER A 868 60.51 8.48 -11.65
N LYS A 869 60.96 9.60 -11.05
CA LYS A 869 60.24 10.89 -11.02
C LYS A 869 59.57 11.17 -12.38
N PRO A 870 58.27 11.54 -12.43
CA PRO A 870 57.55 11.76 -13.69
C PRO A 870 58.33 12.64 -14.67
N GLY A 871 58.66 12.06 -15.83
CA GLY A 871 59.17 12.81 -16.97
C GLY A 871 58.05 13.66 -17.55
N ILE A 872 58.35 14.92 -17.88
CA ILE A 872 57.38 15.83 -18.48
C ILE A 872 57.13 15.36 -19.92
N VAL A 873 56.09 14.55 -20.11
CA VAL A 873 55.53 14.28 -21.45
C VAL A 873 54.90 15.59 -21.92
N GLY A 874 55.58 16.26 -22.86
CA GLY A 874 55.16 17.57 -23.33
C GLY A 874 53.75 17.53 -23.89
N THR A 875 52.84 18.31 -23.30
CA THR A 875 51.50 18.53 -23.85
C THR A 875 51.63 19.14 -25.24
N ALA A 876 51.22 18.41 -26.28
CA ALA A 876 51.08 18.99 -27.61
C ALA A 876 50.16 20.22 -27.51
N PRO A 877 50.50 21.35 -28.18
CA PRO A 877 49.67 22.54 -28.11
C PRO A 877 48.28 22.21 -28.63
N LEU A 878 47.25 22.55 -27.84
CA LEU A 878 45.85 22.44 -28.25
C LEU A 878 45.65 23.22 -29.54
N GLN A 879 45.57 22.51 -30.68
CA GLN A 879 45.16 23.12 -31.93
C GLN A 879 43.78 23.73 -31.74
N SER A 880 43.64 25.01 -32.10
CA SER A 880 42.36 25.71 -32.02
C SER A 880 41.36 25.03 -32.95
N VAL A 881 40.43 24.26 -32.37
CA VAL A 881 39.30 23.67 -33.09
C VAL A 881 38.40 24.81 -33.56
N GLY A 882 38.65 25.27 -34.78
CA GLY A 882 37.94 26.40 -35.36
C GLY A 882 36.49 26.04 -35.65
N GLY A 883 35.57 26.88 -35.17
CA GLY A 883 34.21 26.93 -35.71
C GLY A 883 33.25 25.80 -35.31
N VAL A 884 33.23 25.39 -34.04
CA VAL A 884 31.98 24.84 -33.50
C VAL A 884 30.95 25.98 -33.52
N GLN A 885 30.00 25.91 -34.46
CA GLN A 885 28.93 26.89 -34.57
C GLN A 885 28.11 26.91 -33.27
N ASN A 886 27.74 28.11 -32.80
CA ASN A 886 26.78 28.25 -31.70
C ASN A 886 25.46 27.57 -32.11
N GLN A 887 25.20 26.38 -31.59
CA GLN A 887 23.81 25.90 -31.50
C GLN A 887 23.05 26.94 -30.68
N GLN A 888 22.04 27.55 -31.31
CA GLN A 888 21.23 28.57 -30.68
C GLN A 888 20.61 28.01 -29.40
N LEU A 889 20.59 28.79 -28.33
CA LEU A 889 19.85 28.40 -27.13
C LEU A 889 18.37 28.22 -27.52
N ALA A 890 17.88 26.98 -27.45
CA ALA A 890 16.45 26.74 -27.41
C ALA A 890 15.88 27.53 -26.22
N ALA A 891 14.77 28.24 -26.45
CA ALA A 891 14.21 29.17 -25.46
C ALA A 891 14.03 28.47 -24.10
N GLY A 892 14.73 28.98 -23.09
CA GLY A 892 14.96 28.23 -21.86
C GLY A 892 13.69 27.89 -21.09
N GLN A 893 13.42 26.61 -20.90
CA GLN A 893 12.51 26.18 -19.85
C GLN A 893 13.20 26.40 -18.50
N THR A 894 12.62 27.26 -17.66
CA THR A 894 13.09 27.50 -16.30
C THR A 894 12.75 26.29 -15.42
N ILE A 895 13.58 25.26 -15.45
CA ILE A 895 13.38 24.05 -14.64
C ILE A 895 13.38 24.45 -13.16
N ALA A 896 12.26 24.21 -12.48
CA ALA A 896 12.11 24.53 -11.07
C ALA A 896 13.07 23.70 -10.23
N VAL A 897 13.92 24.37 -9.44
CA VAL A 897 14.96 23.71 -8.63
C VAL A 897 14.31 22.76 -7.62
N GLY A 898 14.64 21.47 -7.71
CA GLY A 898 14.03 20.40 -6.92
C GLY A 898 12.86 19.65 -7.59
N SER A 899 12.45 19.99 -8.82
CA SER A 899 11.45 19.21 -9.57
C SER A 899 12.02 17.85 -10.06
N PRO A 900 11.17 16.89 -10.50
CA PRO A 900 11.66 15.66 -11.14
C PRO A 900 12.62 15.95 -12.29
N GLN A 901 12.26 16.87 -13.18
CA GLN A 901 13.08 17.28 -14.32
C GLN A 901 14.40 17.94 -13.90
N TRP A 902 14.48 18.54 -12.71
CA TRP A 902 15.74 19.04 -12.14
C TRP A 902 16.64 17.89 -11.69
N ASN A 903 16.09 16.83 -11.10
CA ASN A 903 16.85 15.63 -10.73
C ASN A 903 17.35 14.89 -11.98
N ASP A 904 16.52 14.79 -13.03
CA ASP A 904 16.88 14.16 -14.31
C ASP A 904 18.00 14.95 -15.00
N ALA A 905 17.85 16.29 -15.07
CA ALA A 905 18.87 17.18 -15.64
C ALA A 905 20.17 17.18 -14.83
N LEU A 906 20.11 17.12 -13.49
CA LEU A 906 21.29 16.99 -12.63
C LEU A 906 21.99 15.64 -12.87
N THR A 907 21.25 14.54 -12.96
CA THR A 907 21.81 13.20 -13.19
C THR A 907 22.49 13.12 -14.56
N GLY A 908 21.82 13.61 -15.61
CA GLY A 908 22.41 13.71 -16.96
C GLY A 908 23.63 14.63 -17.01
N ALA A 909 23.64 15.74 -16.27
CA ALA A 909 24.78 16.63 -16.20
C ALA A 909 25.96 16.02 -15.43
N LEU A 910 25.74 15.26 -14.36
CA LEU A 910 26.78 14.48 -13.68
C LEU A 910 27.39 13.43 -14.63
N GLN A 911 26.56 12.70 -15.39
CA GLN A 911 27.03 11.77 -16.41
C GLN A 911 27.85 12.46 -17.52
N GLN A 912 27.48 13.68 -17.94
CA GLN A 912 28.26 14.46 -18.90
C GLN A 912 29.64 14.85 -18.35
N ILE A 913 29.75 15.25 -17.08
CA ILE A 913 31.04 15.58 -16.45
C ILE A 913 31.97 14.36 -16.42
N GLY A 914 31.45 13.18 -16.05
CA GLY A 914 32.22 11.93 -16.05
C GLY A 914 32.77 11.53 -17.42
N ASN A 915 32.10 11.95 -18.51
CA ASN A 915 32.52 11.72 -19.89
C ASN A 915 33.42 12.82 -20.49
N GLN A 916 33.71 13.90 -19.76
CA GLN A 916 34.41 15.09 -20.27
C GLN A 916 35.78 15.36 -19.61
N GLY A 917 36.13 14.66 -18.54
CA GLY A 917 37.40 14.88 -17.81
C GLY A 917 38.12 13.58 -17.49
N ALA A 918 39.35 13.42 -17.99
CA ALA A 918 40.21 12.25 -17.74
C ALA A 918 40.42 11.97 -16.23
N ALA A 919 40.46 13.03 -15.42
CA ALA A 919 40.68 12.98 -13.98
C ALA A 919 39.58 12.29 -13.15
N LEU A 920 38.35 12.14 -13.68
CA LEU A 920 37.22 11.56 -12.93
C LEU A 920 37.04 10.05 -13.18
N THR A 921 37.97 9.41 -13.90
CA THR A 921 37.87 7.99 -14.30
C THR A 921 38.14 6.98 -13.17
N ASP A 922 38.61 7.44 -12.01
CA ASP A 922 38.96 6.58 -10.88
C ASP A 922 37.82 6.22 -9.93
N TYR A 923 36.72 6.97 -9.93
CA TYR A 923 35.49 6.57 -9.22
C TYR A 923 34.25 6.96 -10.03
N PRO A 924 33.38 5.99 -10.39
CA PRO A 924 32.20 6.29 -11.20
C PRO A 924 31.22 7.20 -10.45
N LEU A 925 30.74 8.25 -11.12
CA LEU A 925 29.70 9.13 -10.57
C LEU A 925 28.37 8.37 -10.46
N PRO A 926 27.48 8.70 -9.50
CA PRO A 926 26.21 8.00 -9.30
C PRO A 926 25.35 7.92 -10.57
N ALA A 927 25.14 6.70 -11.07
CA ALA A 927 24.30 6.44 -12.23
C ALA A 927 22.80 6.35 -11.89
N GLY A 928 22.45 6.31 -10.59
CA GLY A 928 21.06 6.15 -10.13
C GLY A 928 20.90 6.41 -8.63
N ASN A 929 19.72 6.07 -8.10
CA ASN A 929 19.28 6.40 -6.74
C ASN A 929 19.63 5.38 -5.66
N ASN A 930 20.27 4.25 -6.01
CA ASN A 930 20.39 3.07 -5.15
C ASN A 930 21.84 2.62 -4.89
N GLY A 931 22.85 3.42 -5.23
CA GLY A 931 24.24 3.13 -4.85
C GLY A 931 24.54 3.56 -3.40
N LEU A 932 25.80 3.41 -2.97
CA LEU A 932 26.33 4.01 -1.74
C LEU A 932 26.25 5.55 -1.79
N PHE A 933 26.51 6.13 -2.96
CA PHE A 933 26.40 7.56 -3.22
C PHE A 933 25.32 7.82 -4.26
N VAL A 934 24.57 8.92 -4.07
CA VAL A 934 23.42 9.31 -4.91
C VAL A 934 23.43 10.81 -5.19
N ALA A 935 22.75 11.25 -6.24
CA ALA A 935 22.52 12.67 -6.46
C ALA A 935 21.64 13.27 -5.34
N SER A 936 22.02 14.45 -4.82
CA SER A 936 21.30 15.11 -3.74
C SER A 936 19.98 15.68 -4.24
N LYS A 937 18.87 15.15 -3.69
CA LYS A 937 17.50 15.63 -3.96
C LYS A 937 17.11 16.86 -3.15
N ASP A 938 17.94 17.24 -2.16
CA ASP A 938 17.78 18.50 -1.43
C ASP A 938 18.46 19.64 -2.20
N PRO A 939 17.73 20.64 -2.69
CA PRO A 939 18.34 21.78 -3.38
C PRO A 939 19.11 22.72 -2.45
N ALA A 940 18.88 22.67 -1.12
CA ALA A 940 19.63 23.45 -0.15
C ALA A 940 21.05 22.88 0.05
N SER A 941 21.19 21.55 0.14
CA SER A 941 22.44 20.79 0.30
C SER A 941 23.62 21.41 -0.47
N PRO A 942 24.75 21.74 0.20
CA PRO A 942 25.93 22.25 -0.48
C PRO A 942 26.64 21.20 -1.37
N TYR A 943 26.21 19.93 -1.30
CA TYR A 943 26.79 18.80 -2.01
C TYR A 943 25.85 18.31 -3.11
N LEU A 944 26.36 18.10 -4.34
CA LEU A 944 25.60 17.53 -5.46
C LEU A 944 25.46 16.01 -5.36
N ILE A 945 26.44 15.34 -4.77
CA ILE A 945 26.44 13.91 -4.45
C ILE A 945 26.48 13.74 -2.92
N THR A 946 25.68 12.83 -2.39
CA THR A 946 25.65 12.51 -0.96
C THR A 946 25.61 11.00 -0.74
N THR A 947 26.12 10.57 0.41
CA THR A 947 25.87 9.24 0.99
C THR A 947 24.37 8.96 0.98
N ASN A 948 23.97 7.77 0.55
CA ASN A 948 22.57 7.43 0.31
C ASN A 948 21.73 7.56 1.61
N PRO A 949 20.73 8.46 1.66
CA PRO A 949 19.95 8.69 2.88
C PRO A 949 19.13 7.46 3.30
N GLN A 950 18.88 6.50 2.40
CA GLN A 950 18.21 5.23 2.75
C GLN A 950 18.99 4.44 3.81
N LEU A 951 20.33 4.55 3.88
CA LEU A 951 21.15 3.91 4.92
C LEU A 951 20.77 4.37 6.33
N ALA A 952 20.44 5.65 6.50
CA ALA A 952 20.00 6.19 7.79
C ALA A 952 18.56 5.80 8.17
N GLU A 953 17.77 5.28 7.22
CA GLU A 953 16.39 4.82 7.41
C GLU A 953 16.26 3.29 7.59
N VAL A 954 17.35 2.53 7.40
CA VAL A 954 17.38 1.08 7.63
C VAL A 954 16.85 0.75 9.02
N GLY A 955 15.87 -0.16 9.08
CA GLY A 955 15.22 -0.61 10.32
C GLY A 955 14.16 0.33 10.92
N LYS A 956 13.87 1.48 10.31
CA LYS A 956 12.75 2.33 10.72
C LYS A 956 11.44 1.87 10.09
N THR A 957 10.39 1.85 10.91
CA THR A 957 9.00 1.63 10.49
C THR A 957 8.22 2.94 10.56
N ASP A 958 7.44 3.25 9.52
CA ASP A 958 6.52 4.39 9.53
C ASP A 958 5.29 4.09 10.40
N GLY A 959 5.18 4.78 11.54
CA GLY A 959 4.04 4.66 12.44
C GLY A 959 2.77 5.35 11.93
N SER A 960 2.88 6.33 11.04
CA SER A 960 1.75 7.13 10.56
C SER A 960 0.76 6.33 9.70
N LEU A 961 1.23 5.22 9.09
CA LEU A 961 0.39 4.25 8.38
C LEU A 961 -0.79 3.75 9.23
N PHE A 962 -0.65 3.74 10.57
CA PHE A 962 -1.69 3.29 11.50
C PHE A 962 -2.61 4.41 12.02
N ASP A 963 -2.36 5.69 11.72
CA ASP A 963 -3.14 6.80 12.30
C ASP A 963 -4.62 6.77 11.93
N GLY A 964 -4.95 6.30 10.72
CA GLY A 964 -6.34 6.06 10.30
C GLY A 964 -7.04 4.97 11.14
N LEU A 965 -6.31 3.93 11.54
CA LEU A 965 -6.82 2.85 12.41
C LEU A 965 -6.89 3.32 13.88
N ASN A 966 -5.90 4.07 14.35
CA ASN A 966 -5.93 4.72 15.67
C ASN A 966 -7.11 5.69 15.81
N ALA A 967 -7.56 6.34 14.72
CA ALA A 967 -8.77 7.16 14.71
C ALA A 967 -10.06 6.35 14.90
N PHE A 968 -10.20 5.19 14.24
CA PHE A 968 -11.32 4.27 14.47
C PHE A 968 -11.37 3.78 15.92
N LEU A 969 -10.20 3.48 16.53
CA LEU A 969 -10.13 3.06 17.93
C LEU A 969 -10.51 4.15 18.93
N ARG A 970 -10.27 5.43 18.60
CA ARG A 970 -10.64 6.57 19.46
C ARG A 970 -12.12 6.95 19.34
N ASN A 971 -12.75 6.70 18.20
CA ASN A 971 -14.18 6.94 17.96
C ASN A 971 -14.84 5.71 17.30
N PRO A 972 -14.98 4.58 18.02
CA PRO A 972 -15.50 3.33 17.46
C PRO A 972 -16.99 3.39 17.07
N THR A 973 -17.70 4.45 17.47
CA THR A 973 -19.09 4.72 17.05
C THR A 973 -19.31 6.23 16.86
N SER A 974 -19.12 6.74 15.65
CA SER A 974 -19.48 8.12 15.26
C SER A 974 -21.01 8.31 15.16
N GLY A 975 -21.70 8.18 16.30
CA GLY A 975 -23.16 8.11 16.32
C GLY A 975 -23.86 8.08 17.68
N ALA A 976 -23.21 8.49 18.78
CA ALA A 976 -23.81 8.98 20.03
C ALA A 976 -22.74 9.58 20.98
N VAL A 977 -23.06 10.72 21.62
CA VAL A 977 -22.52 11.32 22.87
C VAL A 977 -21.00 11.20 23.18
N GLN A 978 -20.34 12.35 23.31
CA GLN A 978 -19.00 12.47 23.91
C GLN A 978 -19.03 12.16 25.42
N GLN A 979 -18.07 11.37 25.93
CA GLN A 979 -17.69 11.44 27.35
C GLN A 979 -16.22 11.06 27.61
N SER A 980 -15.63 11.75 28.58
CA SER A 980 -14.26 11.58 29.13
C SER A 980 -13.11 11.44 28.13
N THR A 981 -12.32 12.52 28.03
CA THR A 981 -10.95 12.47 27.50
C THR A 981 -10.04 11.59 28.37
N GLN A 982 -9.76 10.37 27.94
CA GLN A 982 -8.46 9.75 28.19
C GLN A 982 -7.72 9.62 26.87
N ALA A 983 -6.48 10.08 26.84
CA ALA A 983 -5.63 9.87 25.69
C ALA A 983 -5.31 8.38 25.59
N VAL A 984 -5.85 7.71 24.56
CA VAL A 984 -5.26 6.46 24.07
C VAL A 984 -3.87 6.82 23.56
N THR A 985 -2.89 6.65 24.44
CA THR A 985 -1.47 6.71 24.13
C THR A 985 -1.21 5.82 22.93
N GLN A 986 -0.43 6.32 21.97
CA GLN A 986 0.01 5.49 20.84
C GLN A 986 0.51 4.16 21.39
N PRO A 987 0.03 3.00 20.88
CA PRO A 987 0.65 1.72 21.17
C PRO A 987 2.11 1.81 20.77
N ALA A 988 3.00 1.93 21.75
CA ALA A 988 4.42 2.06 21.49
C ALA A 988 4.87 0.78 20.78
N LEU A 989 5.34 0.91 19.54
CA LEU A 989 6.01 -0.16 18.82
C LEU A 989 7.15 -0.64 19.74
N SER A 990 7.00 -1.83 20.31
CA SER A 990 7.57 -2.17 21.62
C SER A 990 9.04 -2.60 21.57
N SER A 991 9.79 -1.98 20.66
CA SER A 991 11.23 -1.97 20.57
C SER A 991 11.60 -0.63 19.92
N SER A 992 12.45 0.17 20.55
CA SER A 992 13.16 1.21 19.81
C SER A 992 13.84 0.55 18.61
N PRO A 993 13.60 1.00 17.37
CA PRO A 993 14.08 0.30 16.18
C PRO A 993 15.59 0.16 16.23
N ARG A 994 16.09 -1.02 15.85
CA ARG A 994 17.51 -1.20 15.50
C ARG A 994 17.74 -0.48 14.17
N VAL A 995 17.92 0.83 14.27
CA VAL A 995 18.38 1.69 13.19
C VAL A 995 19.86 1.44 12.92
N GLU A 996 20.35 1.89 11.77
CA GLU A 996 21.79 1.89 11.54
C GLU A 996 22.51 2.79 12.56
N THR A 997 23.69 2.37 13.01
CA THR A 997 24.49 3.02 14.07
C THR A 997 25.97 3.17 13.71
N ALA A 998 26.43 2.54 12.62
CA ALA A 998 27.75 2.73 12.05
C ALA A 998 27.95 4.19 11.65
N ALA A 999 28.74 4.90 12.45
CA ALA A 999 28.96 6.33 12.34
C ALA A 999 29.49 6.77 10.96
N ILE A 1000 30.15 5.87 10.22
CA ILE A 1000 30.56 6.09 8.82
C ILE A 1000 29.40 6.31 7.83
N TYR A 1001 28.15 6.04 8.23
CA TYR A 1001 26.94 6.30 7.43
C TYR A 1001 25.93 7.22 8.13
N THR A 1002 26.03 7.39 9.46
CA THR A 1002 25.07 8.15 10.27
C THR A 1002 25.63 9.45 10.90
N ASP A 1003 26.95 9.61 10.95
CA ASP A 1003 27.64 10.70 11.64
C ASP A 1003 28.55 11.44 10.65
N LYS A 1004 28.07 12.59 10.17
CA LYS A 1004 28.71 13.34 9.07
C LYS A 1004 29.99 14.06 9.50
N ASP A 1005 30.23 14.20 10.81
CA ASP A 1005 31.35 14.99 11.34
C ASP A 1005 32.65 14.16 11.45
N LYS A 1006 32.62 12.86 11.17
CA LYS A 1006 33.79 11.96 11.21
C LYS A 1006 34.63 11.93 9.94
N PHE A 1007 34.18 12.57 8.86
CA PHE A 1007 34.92 12.65 7.60
C PHE A 1007 35.44 14.06 7.35
N LEU A 1008 36.71 14.15 6.95
CA LEU A 1008 37.28 15.41 6.50
C LEU A 1008 36.95 15.59 5.01
N GLY A 1009 36.18 16.61 4.69
CA GLY A 1009 35.75 16.93 3.33
C GLY A 1009 35.92 18.41 3.00
N SER A 1010 35.21 18.87 1.96
CA SER A 1010 35.26 20.25 1.47
C SER A 1010 35.12 21.33 2.57
N ALA A 1011 34.26 21.12 3.58
CA ALA A 1011 34.07 22.03 4.70
C ALA A 1011 35.33 22.20 5.60
N TYR A 1012 36.14 21.15 5.77
CA TYR A 1012 37.36 21.19 6.58
C TYR A 1012 38.45 22.04 5.90
N LEU A 1013 38.67 21.86 4.59
CA LEU A 1013 39.64 22.69 3.87
C LEU A 1013 39.22 24.15 3.85
N LEU A 1014 37.93 24.46 3.59
CA LEU A 1014 37.43 25.83 3.62
C LEU A 1014 37.73 26.54 4.95
N ASN A 1015 37.50 25.85 6.07
CA ASN A 1015 37.83 26.37 7.39
C ASN A 1015 39.33 26.66 7.55
N ARG A 1016 40.21 25.76 7.10
CA ARG A 1016 41.68 25.96 7.10
C ARG A 1016 42.13 27.09 6.18
N LEU A 1017 41.40 27.38 5.11
CA LEU A 1017 41.63 28.51 4.20
C LEU A 1017 40.96 29.82 4.65
N GLN A 1018 40.29 29.84 5.81
CA GLN A 1018 39.51 30.98 6.34
C GLN A 1018 38.39 31.46 5.40
N LEU A 1019 37.85 30.56 4.57
CA LEU A 1019 36.76 30.84 3.64
C LEU A 1019 35.42 30.38 4.22
N THR A 1020 34.46 31.29 4.37
CA THR A 1020 33.07 30.93 4.69
C THR A 1020 32.37 30.35 3.45
N PRO A 1021 31.72 29.17 3.56
CA PRO A 1021 30.85 28.66 2.51
C PRO A 1021 29.54 29.46 2.47
N ASP A 1022 29.55 30.58 1.77
CA ASP A 1022 28.32 31.26 1.35
C ASP A 1022 27.51 30.37 0.40
N LYS A 1023 26.20 30.65 0.25
CA LYS A 1023 25.24 29.83 -0.53
C LYS A 1023 25.52 29.74 -2.04
N ASP A 1024 26.59 30.36 -2.51
CA ASP A 1024 26.99 30.41 -3.92
C ASP A 1024 27.96 29.27 -4.32
N TYR A 1025 28.50 28.51 -3.36
CA TYR A 1025 29.32 27.34 -3.63
C TYR A 1025 28.51 26.03 -3.59
N LYS A 1026 28.65 25.19 -4.62
CA LYS A 1026 28.21 23.78 -4.64
C LYS A 1026 29.40 22.87 -4.92
N PHE A 1027 29.59 21.87 -4.07
CA PHE A 1027 30.65 20.87 -4.16
C PHE A 1027 30.16 19.60 -4.84
N LEU A 1028 31.04 18.90 -5.56
CA LEU A 1028 30.69 17.68 -6.27
C LEU A 1028 30.12 16.60 -5.34
N GLY A 1029 30.68 16.40 -4.14
CA GLY A 1029 30.20 15.40 -3.18
C GLY A 1029 30.43 15.77 -1.72
N ASP A 1030 29.86 14.96 -0.83
CA ASP A 1030 30.02 15.06 0.63
C ASP A 1030 31.35 14.46 1.12
N ALA A 1031 31.65 14.62 2.41
CA ALA A 1031 32.94 14.22 2.99
C ALA A 1031 33.25 12.69 2.91
N ALA A 1032 32.23 11.84 2.72
CA ALA A 1032 32.44 10.40 2.51
C ALA A 1032 32.79 10.12 1.03
N PHE A 1033 32.04 10.69 0.08
CA PHE A 1033 32.37 10.64 -1.35
C PHE A 1033 33.78 11.20 -1.61
N ASP A 1034 34.07 12.35 -1.00
CA ASP A 1034 35.36 13.04 -0.99
C ASP A 1034 36.52 12.11 -0.63
N THR A 1035 36.37 11.38 0.49
CA THR A 1035 37.40 10.46 1.02
C THR A 1035 37.60 9.27 0.10
N ARG A 1036 36.51 8.74 -0.47
CA ARG A 1036 36.54 7.58 -1.37
C ARG A 1036 37.18 7.92 -2.72
N TYR A 1037 36.84 9.07 -3.29
CA TYR A 1037 37.39 9.57 -4.55
C TYR A 1037 38.91 9.82 -4.44
N VAL A 1038 39.34 10.57 -3.41
CA VAL A 1038 40.75 10.90 -3.21
C VAL A 1038 41.59 9.64 -2.97
N SER A 1039 41.09 8.68 -2.18
CA SER A 1039 41.82 7.42 -1.91
C SER A 1039 41.93 6.52 -3.15
N ASN A 1040 40.96 6.57 -4.07
CA ASN A 1040 41.06 5.89 -5.37
C ASN A 1040 42.11 6.55 -6.28
N ALA A 1041 42.14 7.89 -6.37
CA ALA A 1041 43.11 8.63 -7.19
C ALA A 1041 44.58 8.44 -6.72
N ILE A 1042 44.79 8.22 -5.42
CA ILE A 1042 46.12 7.88 -4.88
C ILE A 1042 46.56 6.51 -5.36
N LEU A 1043 45.64 5.54 -5.35
CA LEU A 1043 45.93 4.15 -5.70
C LEU A 1043 46.20 3.97 -7.21
N SER A 1044 45.49 4.71 -8.08
CA SER A 1044 45.73 4.72 -9.52
C SER A 1044 47.07 5.39 -9.87
N GLN A 1045 47.35 6.57 -9.33
CA GLN A 1045 48.56 7.32 -9.64
C GLN A 1045 49.81 6.66 -9.06
N THR A 1046 49.79 6.32 -7.77
CA THR A 1046 50.99 5.85 -7.04
C THR A 1046 51.16 4.33 -6.99
N GLY A 1047 50.08 3.55 -7.15
CA GLY A 1047 50.09 2.12 -6.88
C GLY A 1047 50.09 1.74 -5.38
N HIS A 1048 49.96 2.72 -4.48
CA HIS A 1048 49.85 2.51 -3.04
C HIS A 1048 48.52 3.03 -2.50
N ARG A 1049 47.95 2.36 -1.50
CA ARG A 1049 46.73 2.79 -0.80
C ARG A 1049 46.91 4.11 -0.01
N TYR A 1050 48.13 4.40 0.45
CA TYR A 1050 48.41 5.53 1.34
C TYR A 1050 49.65 6.34 0.96
N VAL A 1051 49.51 7.67 0.92
CA VAL A 1051 50.62 8.62 0.72
C VAL A 1051 51.48 8.67 1.99
N GLY A 1052 52.81 8.63 1.81
CA GLY A 1052 53.79 8.98 2.85
C GLY A 1052 53.77 8.10 4.11
N GLY A 1053 53.17 6.91 4.06
CA GLY A 1053 53.01 6.05 5.24
C GLY A 1053 51.90 6.49 6.20
N THR A 1054 50.94 7.31 5.75
CA THR A 1054 49.70 7.54 6.51
C THR A 1054 48.95 6.22 6.74
N GLY A 1055 48.41 6.00 7.93
CA GLY A 1055 47.89 4.68 8.34
C GLY A 1055 46.39 4.47 8.08
N SER A 1056 45.67 5.50 7.64
CA SER A 1056 44.23 5.43 7.36
C SER A 1056 43.76 6.58 6.47
N ASP A 1057 42.61 6.37 5.83
CA ASP A 1057 41.95 7.32 4.92
C ASP A 1057 41.72 8.69 5.59
N LEU A 1058 41.41 8.70 6.90
CA LEU A 1058 41.26 9.90 7.71
C LEU A 1058 42.58 10.68 7.87
N GLN A 1059 43.68 9.98 8.22
CA GLN A 1059 45.00 10.60 8.36
C GLN A 1059 45.53 11.12 7.02
N GLN A 1060 45.26 10.38 5.94
CA GLN A 1060 45.57 10.75 4.57
C GLN A 1060 44.86 12.04 4.14
N MET A 1061 43.53 12.12 4.33
CA MET A 1061 42.76 13.32 4.02
C MET A 1061 43.23 14.52 4.85
N GLN A 1062 43.51 14.32 6.14
CA GLN A 1062 44.06 15.37 7.01
C GLN A 1062 45.44 15.86 6.50
N TYR A 1063 46.37 14.95 6.20
CA TYR A 1063 47.69 15.27 5.70
C TYR A 1063 47.64 16.08 4.39
N LEU A 1064 46.80 15.66 3.44
CA LEU A 1064 46.70 16.32 2.13
C LEU A 1064 46.05 17.71 2.23
N MET A 1065 45.01 17.87 3.07
CA MET A 1065 44.34 19.15 3.30
C MET A 1065 45.20 20.14 4.10
N ASP A 1066 45.84 19.70 5.19
CA ASP A 1066 46.75 20.54 5.98
C ASP A 1066 48.03 20.90 5.19
N SER A 1067 48.44 20.07 4.22
CA SER A 1067 49.52 20.43 3.28
C SER A 1067 49.04 21.42 2.21
N ALA A 1068 47.83 21.25 1.67
CA ALA A 1068 47.22 22.21 0.74
C ALA A 1068 47.13 23.62 1.34
N ALA A 1069 46.59 23.73 2.57
CA ALA A 1069 46.47 25.00 3.27
C ALA A 1069 47.83 25.67 3.55
N ARG A 1070 48.88 24.89 3.89
CA ARG A 1070 50.24 25.43 4.10
C ARG A 1070 50.87 25.95 2.81
N GLN A 1071 50.63 25.31 1.67
CA GLN A 1071 51.24 25.70 0.39
C GLN A 1071 50.46 26.78 -0.36
N GLN A 1072 49.16 26.94 -0.07
CA GLN A 1072 48.34 28.01 -0.61
C GLN A 1072 49.01 29.39 -0.43
N ALA A 1073 49.47 29.70 0.79
CA ALA A 1073 50.09 30.97 1.11
C ALA A 1073 51.50 31.15 0.50
N GLY A 1074 52.23 30.05 0.28
CA GLY A 1074 53.60 30.09 -0.27
C GLY A 1074 53.68 30.19 -1.79
N LEU A 1075 52.68 29.65 -2.51
CA LEU A 1075 52.64 29.60 -3.98
C LEU A 1075 51.52 30.45 -4.60
N GLY A 1076 50.79 31.23 -3.78
CA GLY A 1076 49.71 32.11 -4.22
C GLY A 1076 48.50 31.36 -4.80
N LEU A 1077 48.23 30.14 -4.34
CA LEU A 1077 47.21 29.28 -4.94
C LEU A 1077 45.81 29.87 -4.73
N GLN A 1078 44.99 29.86 -5.78
CA GLN A 1078 43.59 30.31 -5.72
C GLN A 1078 42.66 29.09 -5.79
N LEU A 1079 41.67 29.04 -4.89
CA LEU A 1079 40.65 28.00 -4.93
C LEU A 1079 39.89 28.08 -6.26
N GLY A 1080 39.68 26.95 -6.93
CA GLY A 1080 38.92 26.89 -8.18
C GLY A 1080 39.75 27.04 -9.45
N VAL A 1081 41.02 27.44 -9.31
CA VAL A 1081 41.99 27.57 -10.40
C VAL A 1081 42.93 26.37 -10.37
N SER A 1082 43.10 25.71 -11.51
CA SER A 1082 44.07 24.61 -11.70
C SER A 1082 45.50 25.14 -11.54
N LEU A 1083 46.39 24.33 -10.95
CA LEU A 1083 47.79 24.71 -10.76
C LEU A 1083 48.52 24.76 -12.11
N SER A 1084 49.41 25.74 -12.29
CA SER A 1084 50.31 25.77 -13.44
C SER A 1084 51.42 24.72 -13.31
N PRO A 1085 52.07 24.28 -14.42
CA PRO A 1085 53.18 23.33 -14.36
C PRO A 1085 54.33 23.79 -13.44
N GLU A 1086 54.58 25.09 -13.38
CA GLU A 1086 55.58 25.73 -12.51
C GLU A 1086 55.15 25.66 -11.04
N GLN A 1087 53.87 25.90 -10.74
CA GLN A 1087 53.33 25.73 -9.38
C GLN A 1087 53.39 24.27 -8.92
N VAL A 1088 53.03 23.31 -9.79
CA VAL A 1088 53.15 21.87 -9.49
C VAL A 1088 54.60 21.47 -9.21
N ALA A 1089 55.55 21.98 -10.01
CA ALA A 1089 56.97 21.72 -9.81
C ALA A 1089 57.55 22.34 -8.52
N ALA A 1090 56.89 23.38 -7.96
CA ALA A 1090 57.34 24.12 -6.78
C ALA A 1090 56.77 23.63 -5.42
N LEU A 1091 55.88 22.63 -5.41
CA LEU A 1091 55.30 22.04 -4.18
C LEU A 1091 56.34 21.30 -3.30
N THR A 1092 56.01 20.92 -2.05
CA THR A 1092 57.01 20.64 -0.99
C THR A 1092 57.15 19.26 -0.30
N THR A 1093 56.24 18.40 0.17
CA THR A 1093 54.77 18.21 0.36
C THR A 1093 53.82 18.09 -0.84
N SER A 1094 53.08 16.98 -0.86
CA SER A 1094 51.96 16.63 -1.74
C SER A 1094 50.63 17.24 -1.23
N ILE A 1095 49.70 17.58 -2.13
CA ILE A 1095 48.45 18.28 -1.75
C ILE A 1095 47.22 17.77 -2.50
N VAL A 1096 46.02 18.02 -1.96
CA VAL A 1096 44.73 17.86 -2.65
C VAL A 1096 44.08 19.24 -2.87
N TRP A 1097 43.65 19.55 -4.10
CA TRP A 1097 43.16 20.88 -4.49
C TRP A 1097 41.78 20.86 -5.17
N TRP A 1098 41.02 21.95 -5.04
CA TRP A 1098 39.67 22.10 -5.61
C TRP A 1098 39.70 23.06 -6.79
N GLU A 1099 39.07 22.65 -7.88
CA GLU A 1099 39.02 23.31 -9.17
C GLU A 1099 37.56 23.44 -9.65
N LYS A 1100 37.30 24.31 -10.62
CA LYS A 1100 35.95 24.75 -10.99
C LYS A 1100 35.48 24.18 -12.35
N PRO A 1101 34.76 23.04 -12.39
CA PRO A 1101 34.08 22.57 -13.59
C PRO A 1101 33.01 23.55 -14.10
N ARG A 1102 32.74 23.49 -15.41
CA ARG A 1102 31.74 24.31 -16.10
C ARG A 1102 30.43 23.55 -16.25
N LEU A 1103 29.60 23.58 -15.20
CA LEU A 1103 28.25 23.03 -15.20
C LEU A 1103 27.24 24.01 -15.81
N MET A 1104 26.31 23.53 -16.65
CA MET A 1104 25.38 24.38 -17.41
C MET A 1104 24.33 25.12 -16.56
N VAL A 1105 24.19 24.81 -15.27
CA VAL A 1105 23.13 25.34 -14.39
C VAL A 1105 23.66 26.32 -13.32
N LYS A 1106 24.88 26.11 -12.78
CA LYS A 1106 25.63 27.02 -11.90
C LYS A 1106 27.12 26.60 -11.84
N PRO A 1107 28.05 27.50 -11.48
CA PRO A 1107 29.45 27.14 -11.24
C PRO A 1107 29.57 26.19 -10.04
N CYS A 1108 30.20 25.04 -10.24
CA CYS A 1108 30.38 23.99 -9.22
C CYS A 1108 31.87 23.63 -9.07
N TRP A 1109 32.23 22.84 -8.05
CA TRP A 1109 33.62 22.67 -7.60
C TRP A 1109 33.97 21.18 -7.37
N HIS A 1110 35.06 20.69 -7.97
CA HIS A 1110 35.53 19.29 -7.88
C HIS A 1110 37.04 19.21 -7.59
N ARG A 1111 37.55 18.05 -7.12
CA ARG A 1111 39.00 17.79 -7.02
C ARG A 1111 39.51 17.16 -8.31
N ASN A 1112 40.63 17.65 -8.83
CA ASN A 1112 41.11 17.27 -10.16
C ASN A 1112 42.40 16.45 -10.14
N SER A 1113 43.21 16.51 -9.07
CA SER A 1113 44.38 15.65 -8.85
C SER A 1113 44.94 15.82 -7.43
N ILE A 1114 45.86 14.92 -7.07
CA ILE A 1114 46.88 15.20 -6.05
C ILE A 1114 48.15 15.64 -6.77
N TRP A 1115 48.74 16.72 -6.28
CA TRP A 1115 49.90 17.32 -6.90
C TRP A 1115 51.16 17.09 -6.07
N ARG A 1116 52.19 16.56 -6.77
CA ARG A 1116 53.63 16.46 -6.42
C ARG A 1116 54.07 15.42 -5.40
#